data_AF-A0A166QLS7-F1
#
_entry.id   AF-A0A166QLS7-F1
#
_cell.length_a   1.000
_cell.length_b   1.000
_cell.length_c   1.000
_cell.angle_alpha   90.00
_cell.angle_beta   90.00
_cell.angle_gamma   90.00
#
_symmetry.space_group_name_H-M   'P 1'
#
loop_
_entity.id
_entity.type
_entity.pdbx_description
1 polymer ?
#
loop_
_entity_poly.entity_id
_entity_poly.type
_entity_poly.pdbx_seq_one_letter_code
_entity_poly.pdbx_strand_id
1 'polypeptide(L)'
;MSDRFDPAVIPTVEVEIVYSDFQRAELGQWYWTSHGDDPRVLMCVMDLGSNFVELREPEAARGGWRLARVHRDDFAKELTFEPNAEAKIREMVQRCQAALALNISEIQRLTEQLGIAPQLSQQSQGDTEGKSLALLNSQLDVDAFKSSLILAKKETLPALFKKNEELAGELGRWMGASSMPMKAMLGPLKQSVDKIEDRLFSIQLYAGMFETIFTLSEGQPAAKDEKLRIMQRRLYMDEECLLDYASGGMEFDGMGQFDKWLAKPVNRDRILPFPRCMVAMRVRRDTKDRDGIGLSAFVQIREANADKFTYLIIRNGEQVYRVCTDIDFGELMFPERSVFDPSEPMMMKLFAGRLDRMMTKREFDCLIDEGKKLAAQSEQWELENPREAWEQANPKKSWHYANPYRGERFTGSSWHPFDDSSVYFDEGMKKVQGEIKEYNRIAMVIQGLFDRTTTLHPHSPVKMWQPASFSSAVELIYDSSMVLHYGDAPDIQGYIDACNAKTTADSVMFGQELVWLEKEAERVNRSTRDNWRIPSDKKYYYKKYAPPGDQGPGRIAKMGSWKPRSKVATFNWQRPRLKYVCGSVFLDVKITVPLDKLFNVSAYQLGDFKRFFADPRTREQYLSWAPMLLSAEDYHRGHLKPQEPLSE
;
A
#
# COMPACT_ATOMS: atom_id res chain seq x y z
N MET A 1 -35.56 -65.49 -38.58
CA MET A 1 -35.42 -64.04 -38.36
C MET A 1 -35.09 -63.81 -36.89
N SER A 2 -33.81 -63.62 -36.60
CA SER A 2 -33.31 -63.05 -35.35
C SER A 2 -31.88 -62.58 -35.63
N ASP A 3 -31.75 -61.46 -36.35
CA ASP A 3 -30.44 -60.86 -36.57
C ASP A 3 -30.00 -60.16 -35.30
N ARG A 4 -28.89 -60.65 -34.73
CA ARG A 4 -28.20 -60.08 -33.58
C ARG A 4 -27.49 -58.81 -34.04
N PHE A 5 -27.81 -57.71 -33.36
CA PHE A 5 -27.06 -56.46 -33.44
C PHE A 5 -25.71 -56.67 -32.73
N ASP A 6 -24.62 -56.82 -33.48
CA ASP A 6 -23.27 -56.67 -32.93
C ASP A 6 -22.96 -55.16 -32.81
N PRO A 7 -22.58 -54.65 -31.62
CA PRO A 7 -22.20 -53.27 -31.46
C PRO A 7 -20.88 -53.01 -32.20
N ALA A 8 -20.89 -52.03 -33.10
CA ALA A 8 -19.72 -51.58 -33.83
C ALA A 8 -18.62 -51.16 -32.84
N VAL A 9 -17.53 -51.92 -32.81
CA VAL A 9 -16.29 -51.53 -32.13
C VAL A 9 -15.72 -50.34 -32.90
N ILE A 10 -15.88 -49.14 -32.35
CA ILE A 10 -15.19 -47.95 -32.83
C ILE A 10 -13.69 -48.19 -32.55
N PRO A 11 -12.81 -48.22 -33.57
CA PRO A 11 -11.39 -48.36 -33.32
C PRO A 11 -10.90 -47.13 -32.54
N THR A 12 -10.29 -47.37 -31.39
CA THR A 12 -9.53 -46.36 -30.65
C THR A 12 -8.39 -45.90 -31.56
N VAL A 13 -8.57 -44.75 -32.20
CA VAL A 13 -7.49 -44.05 -32.88
C VAL A 13 -6.60 -43.50 -31.77
N GLU A 14 -5.42 -44.11 -31.58
CA GLU A 14 -4.34 -43.50 -30.81
C GLU A 14 -3.94 -42.22 -31.53
N VAL A 15 -4.50 -41.08 -31.10
CA VAL A 15 -4.06 -39.77 -31.54
C VAL A 15 -2.75 -39.51 -30.80
N GLU A 16 -1.61 -39.70 -31.48
CA GLU A 16 -0.33 -39.16 -31.00
C GLU A 16 -0.48 -37.65 -30.83
N ILE A 17 -0.54 -37.19 -29.59
CA ILE A 17 -0.53 -35.76 -29.28
C ILE A 17 0.87 -35.25 -29.61
N VAL A 18 1.01 -34.60 -30.77
CA VAL A 18 2.26 -33.91 -31.14
C VAL A 18 2.39 -32.67 -30.27
N TYR A 19 3.11 -32.80 -29.16
CA TYR A 19 3.44 -31.67 -28.29
C TYR A 19 4.35 -30.69 -29.02
N SER A 20 4.03 -29.40 -28.92
CA SER A 20 4.94 -28.31 -29.33
C SER A 20 6.21 -28.31 -28.49
N ASP A 21 7.32 -27.77 -29.01
CA ASP A 21 8.59 -27.71 -28.27
C ASP A 21 8.47 -26.98 -26.93
N PHE A 22 7.60 -25.97 -26.85
CA PHE A 22 7.24 -25.30 -25.60
C PHE A 22 6.60 -26.25 -24.57
N GLN A 23 5.71 -27.15 -25.00
CA GLN A 23 5.05 -28.12 -24.11
C GLN A 23 6.00 -29.21 -23.60
N ARG A 24 7.17 -29.36 -24.22
CA ARG A 24 8.24 -30.27 -23.78
C ARG A 24 9.20 -29.62 -22.78
N ALA A 25 9.08 -28.31 -22.56
CA ALA A 25 9.90 -27.61 -21.59
C ALA A 25 9.52 -28.02 -20.16
N GLU A 26 10.53 -28.31 -19.34
CA GLU A 26 10.35 -28.68 -17.93
C GLU A 26 11.19 -27.78 -17.01
N LEU A 27 10.74 -27.64 -15.77
CA LEU A 27 11.46 -26.88 -14.76
C LEU A 27 12.83 -27.49 -14.50
N GLY A 28 13.87 -26.64 -14.51
CA GLY A 28 15.25 -27.05 -14.30
C GLY A 28 15.99 -27.52 -15.54
N GLN A 29 15.35 -27.56 -16.71
CA GLN A 29 16.03 -27.76 -17.98
C GLN A 29 16.88 -26.54 -18.35
N TRP A 30 17.91 -26.75 -19.17
CA TRP A 30 18.83 -25.69 -19.60
C TRP A 30 18.71 -25.44 -21.10
N TYR A 31 18.75 -24.15 -21.46
CA TYR A 31 18.66 -23.69 -22.83
C TYR A 31 19.74 -22.66 -23.11
N TRP A 32 20.25 -22.68 -24.34
CA TRP A 32 21.04 -21.60 -24.89
C TRP A 32 20.13 -20.51 -25.41
N THR A 33 20.35 -19.28 -24.95
CA THR A 33 19.61 -18.10 -25.38
C THR A 33 20.45 -17.26 -26.33
N SER A 34 19.87 -16.77 -27.42
CA SER A 34 20.50 -15.80 -28.31
C SER A 34 19.72 -14.49 -28.26
N HIS A 35 20.31 -13.45 -27.68
CA HIS A 35 19.69 -12.12 -27.63
C HIS A 35 20.49 -11.14 -28.49
N GLY A 36 20.06 -10.93 -29.74
CA GLY A 36 20.76 -10.05 -30.68
C GLY A 36 22.19 -10.53 -31.00
N ASP A 37 23.16 -9.62 -30.90
CA ASP A 37 24.59 -9.89 -31.16
C ASP A 37 25.37 -10.44 -29.93
N ASP A 38 24.72 -10.63 -28.78
CA ASP A 38 25.37 -11.11 -27.56
C ASP A 38 25.69 -12.63 -27.69
N PRO A 39 26.83 -13.11 -27.16
CA PRO A 39 27.20 -14.52 -27.24
C PRO A 39 26.16 -15.40 -26.53
N ARG A 40 25.89 -16.58 -27.08
CA ARG A 40 24.90 -17.53 -26.53
C ARG A 40 25.17 -17.80 -25.05
N VAL A 41 24.17 -17.57 -24.19
CA VAL A 41 24.28 -17.81 -22.75
C VAL A 41 23.47 -19.02 -22.34
N LEU A 42 24.04 -19.85 -21.46
CA LEU A 42 23.36 -21.01 -20.89
C LEU A 42 22.52 -20.57 -19.69
N MET A 43 21.20 -20.74 -19.79
CA MET A 43 20.24 -20.34 -18.76
C MET A 43 19.35 -21.51 -18.34
N CYS A 44 18.94 -21.52 -17.07
CA CYS A 44 18.09 -22.56 -16.50
C CYS A 44 16.63 -22.09 -16.47
N VAL A 45 15.70 -22.97 -16.82
CA VAL A 45 14.25 -22.73 -16.71
C VAL A 45 13.84 -22.73 -15.25
N MET A 46 13.39 -21.57 -14.77
CA MET A 46 13.03 -21.35 -13.37
C MET A 46 11.53 -21.25 -13.13
N ASP A 47 10.76 -20.84 -14.13
CA ASP A 47 9.30 -20.77 -14.08
C ASP A 47 8.70 -21.08 -15.45
N LEU A 48 7.52 -21.69 -15.45
CA LEU A 48 6.75 -22.04 -16.64
C LEU A 48 5.34 -21.45 -16.47
N GLY A 49 5.02 -20.46 -17.30
CA GLY A 49 3.70 -19.88 -17.38
C GLY A 49 2.81 -20.56 -18.42
N SER A 50 1.58 -20.05 -18.57
CA SER A 50 0.65 -20.53 -19.59
C SER A 50 1.13 -20.23 -21.02
N ASN A 51 1.85 -19.13 -21.21
CA ASN A 51 2.34 -18.65 -22.51
C ASN A 51 3.81 -18.20 -22.52
N PHE A 52 4.56 -18.43 -21.43
CA PHE A 52 5.97 -18.03 -21.34
C PHE A 52 6.85 -19.04 -20.60
N VAL A 53 8.15 -18.95 -20.86
CA VAL A 53 9.20 -19.62 -20.07
C VAL A 53 10.11 -18.54 -19.45
N GLU A 54 10.32 -18.60 -18.14
CA GLU A 54 11.30 -17.74 -17.45
C GLU A 54 12.61 -18.49 -17.27
N LEU A 55 13.67 -17.94 -17.85
CA LEU A 55 15.03 -18.44 -17.73
C LEU A 55 15.86 -17.51 -16.85
N ARG A 56 16.73 -18.09 -16.04
CA ARG A 56 17.70 -17.33 -15.23
C ARG A 56 19.11 -17.83 -15.44
N GLU A 57 20.02 -16.87 -15.45
CA GLU A 57 21.44 -17.16 -15.37
C GLU A 57 21.86 -17.57 -13.95
N PRO A 58 22.94 -18.35 -13.81
CA PRO A 58 23.56 -18.58 -12.51
C PRO A 58 24.00 -17.25 -11.88
N GLU A 59 23.72 -17.10 -10.59
CA GLU A 59 23.95 -15.88 -9.82
C GLU A 59 25.45 -15.51 -9.76
N ALA A 60 25.78 -14.26 -10.09
CA ALA A 60 27.15 -13.76 -9.97
C ALA A 60 27.47 -13.35 -8.52
N ALA A 61 28.75 -13.41 -8.13
CA ALA A 61 29.23 -13.11 -6.78
C ALA A 61 28.88 -11.70 -6.24
N ARG A 62 28.44 -10.76 -7.10
CA ARG A 62 27.97 -9.42 -6.73
C ARG A 62 26.44 -9.29 -6.62
N GLY A 63 25.70 -10.40 -6.56
CA GLY A 63 24.26 -10.42 -6.29
C GLY A 63 23.37 -10.01 -7.45
N GLY A 64 23.81 -10.26 -8.70
CA GLY A 64 23.05 -9.99 -9.91
C GLY A 64 22.85 -11.25 -10.75
N TRP A 65 21.67 -11.37 -11.36
CA TRP A 65 21.36 -12.38 -12.38
C TRP A 65 20.62 -11.71 -13.54
N ARG A 66 20.88 -12.18 -14.77
CA ARG A 66 20.02 -11.86 -15.92
C ARG A 66 18.81 -12.79 -15.91
N LEU A 67 17.65 -12.20 -16.17
CA LEU A 67 16.37 -12.89 -16.29
C LEU A 67 15.85 -12.66 -17.70
N ALA A 68 15.44 -13.74 -18.37
CA ALA A 68 14.83 -13.69 -19.69
C ALA A 68 13.45 -14.35 -19.62
N ARG A 69 12.43 -13.71 -20.18
CA ARG A 69 11.11 -14.31 -20.37
C ARG A 69 10.87 -14.42 -21.86
N VAL A 70 10.71 -15.65 -22.33
CA VAL A 70 10.49 -15.94 -23.76
C VAL A 70 9.05 -16.38 -23.93
N HIS A 71 8.36 -15.73 -24.87
CA HIS A 71 6.99 -16.08 -25.24
C HIS A 71 6.94 -17.43 -25.96
N ARG A 72 5.84 -18.18 -25.82
CA ARG A 72 5.62 -19.46 -26.50
C ARG A 72 5.91 -19.40 -28.00
N ASP A 73 5.51 -18.31 -28.66
CA ASP A 73 5.63 -18.15 -30.12
C ASP A 73 7.06 -17.88 -30.59
N ASP A 74 7.94 -17.43 -29.69
CA ASP A 74 9.36 -17.17 -29.94
C ASP A 74 10.27 -18.23 -29.34
N PHE A 75 9.70 -19.21 -28.62
CA PHE A 75 10.42 -20.28 -27.94
C PHE A 75 11.43 -20.99 -28.84
N ALA A 76 10.98 -21.50 -30.00
CA ALA A 76 11.86 -22.22 -30.93
C ALA A 76 12.84 -21.33 -31.69
N LYS A 77 12.63 -20.00 -31.71
CA LYS A 77 13.52 -19.04 -32.38
C LYS A 77 14.66 -18.61 -31.46
N GLU A 78 14.35 -18.40 -30.18
CA GLU A 78 15.29 -17.83 -29.21
C GLU A 78 16.02 -18.87 -28.35
N LEU A 79 15.44 -20.07 -28.20
CA LEU A 79 15.94 -21.10 -27.29
C LEU A 79 16.40 -22.35 -28.03
N THR A 80 17.58 -22.84 -27.66
CA THR A 80 18.09 -24.15 -28.10
C THR A 80 18.34 -25.04 -26.89
N PHE A 81 17.66 -26.18 -26.81
CA PHE A 81 17.78 -27.11 -25.68
C PHE A 81 19.20 -27.70 -25.56
N GLU A 82 19.73 -27.77 -24.34
CA GLU A 82 21.02 -28.40 -24.04
C GLU A 82 20.78 -29.73 -23.27
N PRO A 83 20.91 -30.89 -23.95
CA PRO A 83 20.65 -32.18 -23.32
C PRO A 83 21.69 -32.56 -22.26
N ASN A 84 22.92 -32.04 -22.34
CA ASN A 84 24.04 -32.42 -21.46
C ASN A 84 24.52 -31.24 -20.61
N ALA A 85 23.59 -30.48 -20.03
CA ALA A 85 23.88 -29.27 -19.26
C ALA A 85 24.84 -29.50 -18.10
N GLU A 86 24.73 -30.61 -17.36
CA GLU A 86 25.65 -30.94 -16.26
C GLU A 86 27.08 -31.16 -16.72
N ALA A 87 27.28 -31.74 -17.90
CA ALA A 87 28.62 -31.91 -18.47
C ALA A 87 29.22 -30.53 -18.81
N LYS A 88 28.41 -29.63 -19.38
CA LYS A 88 28.83 -28.25 -19.68
C LYS A 88 29.12 -27.42 -18.44
N ILE A 89 28.29 -27.53 -17.39
CA ILE A 89 28.55 -26.85 -16.12
C ILE A 89 29.86 -27.38 -15.50
N ARG A 90 30.10 -28.70 -15.51
CA ARG A 90 31.36 -29.28 -15.03
C ARG A 90 32.57 -28.81 -15.84
N GLU A 91 32.46 -28.74 -17.16
CA GLU A 91 33.50 -28.19 -18.05
C GLU A 91 33.84 -26.74 -17.68
N MET A 92 32.83 -25.91 -17.43
CA MET A 92 33.02 -24.51 -17.01
C MET A 92 33.66 -24.41 -15.62
N VAL A 93 33.26 -25.24 -14.66
CA VAL A 93 33.89 -25.33 -13.33
C VAL A 93 35.36 -25.71 -13.45
N GLN A 94 35.69 -26.75 -14.24
CA GLN A 94 37.06 -27.20 -14.46
C GLN A 94 37.92 -26.12 -15.13
N ARG A 95 37.35 -25.41 -16.12
CA ARG A 95 38.03 -24.29 -16.78
C ARG A 95 38.34 -23.15 -15.81
N CYS A 96 37.40 -22.80 -14.93
CA CYS A 96 37.62 -21.79 -13.89
C CYS A 96 38.69 -22.24 -12.89
N GLN A 97 38.65 -23.50 -12.44
CA GLN A 97 39.65 -24.08 -11.53
C GLN A 97 41.06 -24.07 -12.15
N ALA A 98 41.19 -24.46 -13.42
CA ALA A 98 42.46 -24.44 -14.14
C ALA A 98 42.99 -23.01 -14.31
N ALA A 99 42.14 -22.06 -14.69
CA ALA A 99 42.52 -20.65 -14.82
C ALA A 99 42.93 -20.04 -13.47
N LEU A 100 42.24 -20.39 -12.39
CA LEU A 100 42.57 -19.94 -11.03
C LEU A 100 43.90 -20.53 -10.55
N ALA A 101 44.14 -21.82 -10.81
CA ALA A 101 45.42 -22.47 -10.52
C ALA A 101 46.59 -21.82 -11.29
N LEU A 102 46.40 -21.51 -12.58
CA LEU A 102 47.39 -20.79 -13.38
C LEU A 102 47.65 -19.38 -12.81
N ASN A 103 46.61 -18.65 -12.45
CA ASN A 103 46.75 -17.30 -11.89
C ASN A 103 47.47 -17.33 -10.52
N ILE A 104 47.15 -18.30 -9.66
CA ILE A 104 47.86 -18.51 -8.39
C ILE A 104 49.33 -18.89 -8.65
N SER A 105 49.61 -19.75 -9.62
CA SER A 105 50.99 -20.10 -9.98
C SER A 105 51.79 -18.90 -10.48
N GLU A 106 51.15 -17.98 -11.21
CA GLU A 106 51.79 -16.75 -11.68
C GLU A 106 52.04 -15.76 -10.53
N ILE A 107 51.11 -15.65 -9.57
CA ILE A 107 51.33 -14.91 -8.33
C ILE A 107 52.52 -15.51 -7.58
N GLN A 108 52.58 -16.83 -7.40
CA GLN A 108 53.68 -17.53 -6.73
C GLN A 108 55.02 -17.27 -7.42
N ARG A 109 55.08 -17.45 -8.74
CA ARG A 109 56.28 -17.21 -9.56
C ARG A 109 56.77 -15.77 -9.44
N LEU A 110 55.87 -14.79 -9.52
CA LEU A 110 56.24 -13.38 -9.36
C LEU A 110 56.70 -13.08 -7.93
N THR A 111 56.05 -13.65 -6.91
CA THR A 111 56.48 -13.46 -5.52
C THR A 111 57.84 -14.10 -5.23
N GLU A 112 58.15 -15.25 -5.83
CA GLU A 112 59.46 -15.92 -5.76
C GLU A 112 60.55 -15.11 -6.48
N GLN A 113 60.27 -14.61 -7.69
CA GLN A 113 61.18 -13.75 -8.46
C GLN A 113 61.53 -12.45 -7.73
N LEU A 114 60.59 -11.94 -6.93
CA LEU A 114 60.77 -10.73 -6.13
C LEU A 114 61.38 -11.01 -4.74
N GLY A 115 61.66 -12.27 -4.41
CA GLY A 115 62.23 -12.68 -3.12
C GLY A 115 61.26 -12.58 -1.94
N ILE A 116 59.96 -12.39 -2.20
CA ILE A 116 58.90 -12.23 -1.21
C ILE A 116 58.12 -13.55 -1.17
N ALA A 117 58.70 -14.63 -0.65
CA ALA A 117 57.98 -15.90 -0.57
C ALA A 117 56.78 -15.78 0.41
N PRO A 118 55.54 -16.06 0.00
CA PRO A 118 54.43 -16.16 0.94
C PRO A 118 54.55 -17.49 1.71
N GLN A 119 54.71 -17.42 3.04
CA GLN A 119 54.59 -18.58 3.93
C GLN A 119 53.12 -19.06 3.95
N LEU A 120 52.75 -19.93 3.01
CA LEU A 120 51.41 -20.57 2.99
C LEU A 120 51.41 -21.99 3.57
N SER A 121 52.55 -22.47 4.06
CA SER A 121 52.67 -23.72 4.82
C SER A 121 53.44 -23.45 6.11
N GLN A 122 52.80 -23.73 7.25
CA GLN A 122 53.45 -23.74 8.55
C GLN A 122 54.58 -24.76 8.55
N GLN A 123 55.81 -24.33 8.29
CA GLN A 123 57.03 -24.91 8.84
C GLN A 123 58.23 -24.00 8.54
N SER A 124 59.01 -23.74 9.60
CA SER A 124 60.35 -23.16 9.63
C SER A 124 60.45 -21.63 9.61
N GLN A 125 60.58 -21.06 10.82
CA GLN A 125 61.29 -19.81 11.05
C GLN A 125 62.79 -20.04 10.81
N GLY A 126 63.36 -19.33 9.85
CA GLY A 126 64.81 -19.32 9.58
C GLY A 126 65.08 -19.06 8.09
N ASP A 127 65.90 -18.05 7.79
CA ASP A 127 66.44 -17.69 6.46
C ASP A 127 65.57 -16.90 5.47
N THR A 128 64.98 -15.78 5.92
CA THR A 128 64.50 -14.73 5.01
C THR A 128 65.62 -13.75 4.60
N GLU A 129 66.58 -13.47 5.49
CA GLU A 129 67.69 -12.53 5.20
C GLU A 129 68.75 -13.13 4.25
N GLY A 130 69.05 -14.44 4.37
CA GLY A 130 70.06 -15.10 3.55
C GLY A 130 69.70 -15.22 2.05
N LYS A 131 68.42 -15.45 1.72
CA LYS A 131 67.95 -15.54 0.32
C LYS A 131 67.85 -14.18 -0.37
N SER A 132 67.50 -13.14 0.39
CA SER A 132 67.43 -11.76 -0.10
C SER A 132 68.83 -11.23 -0.50
N LEU A 133 69.85 -11.55 0.30
CA LEU A 133 71.25 -11.22 0.02
C LEU A 133 71.86 -12.05 -1.12
N ALA A 134 71.45 -13.32 -1.28
CA ALA A 134 71.91 -14.17 -2.38
C ALA A 134 71.41 -13.70 -3.77
N LEU A 135 70.19 -13.13 -3.85
CA LEU A 135 69.63 -12.55 -5.07
C LEU A 135 70.29 -11.20 -5.42
N LEU A 136 70.53 -10.35 -4.41
CA LEU A 136 71.24 -9.07 -4.56
C LEU A 136 72.67 -9.21 -5.10
N ASN A 137 73.37 -10.30 -4.77
CA ASN A 137 74.71 -10.56 -5.31
C ASN A 137 74.72 -11.11 -6.76
N SER A 138 73.56 -11.50 -7.29
CA SER A 138 73.43 -12.10 -8.63
C SER A 138 72.88 -11.14 -9.71
N GLN A 139 72.28 -10.02 -9.30
CA GLN A 139 71.75 -9.01 -10.21
C GLN A 139 72.68 -7.78 -10.24
N LEU A 140 73.23 -7.47 -11.41
CA LEU A 140 74.19 -6.37 -11.63
C LEU A 140 73.59 -4.95 -11.52
N ASP A 141 72.30 -4.79 -11.18
CA ASP A 141 71.64 -3.48 -11.11
C ASP A 141 70.51 -3.42 -10.05
N VAL A 142 70.75 -2.69 -8.96
CA VAL A 142 69.85 -2.55 -7.80
C VAL A 142 68.65 -1.64 -8.10
N ASP A 143 68.81 -0.66 -9.00
CA ASP A 143 67.73 0.27 -9.35
C ASP A 143 66.68 -0.37 -10.28
N ALA A 144 67.11 -1.29 -11.14
CA ALA A 144 66.21 -2.12 -11.95
C ALA A 144 65.35 -3.07 -11.08
N PHE A 145 65.94 -3.66 -10.03
CA PHE A 145 65.22 -4.52 -9.08
C PHE A 145 64.19 -3.74 -8.27
N LYS A 146 64.55 -2.56 -7.75
CA LYS A 146 63.64 -1.65 -7.04
C LYS A 146 62.47 -1.20 -7.91
N SER A 147 62.73 -0.89 -9.19
CA SER A 147 61.69 -0.51 -10.15
C SER A 147 60.71 -1.66 -10.42
N SER A 148 61.23 -2.88 -10.55
CA SER A 148 60.42 -4.10 -10.71
C SER A 148 59.53 -4.40 -9.49
N LEU A 149 60.04 -4.18 -8.27
CA LEU A 149 59.25 -4.29 -7.02
C LEU A 149 58.12 -3.25 -6.95
N ILE A 150 58.38 -2.01 -7.37
CA ILE A 150 57.36 -0.95 -7.39
C ILE A 150 56.27 -1.25 -8.42
N LEU A 151 56.64 -1.69 -9.62
CA LEU A 151 55.71 -2.08 -10.68
C LEU A 151 54.83 -3.28 -10.24
N ALA A 152 55.45 -4.31 -9.67
CA ALA A 152 54.74 -5.48 -9.18
C ALA A 152 53.75 -5.12 -8.06
N LYS A 153 54.14 -4.25 -7.11
CA LYS A 153 53.27 -3.82 -6.01
C LYS A 153 52.11 -2.92 -6.48
N LYS A 154 52.35 -2.02 -7.42
CA LYS A 154 51.37 -1.01 -7.85
C LYS A 154 50.40 -1.50 -8.92
N GLU A 155 50.85 -2.38 -9.82
CA GLU A 155 50.09 -2.73 -11.02
C GLU A 155 49.89 -4.24 -11.16
N THR A 156 50.97 -5.02 -11.21
CA THR A 156 50.90 -6.45 -11.57
C THR A 156 50.20 -7.31 -10.52
N LEU A 157 50.58 -7.19 -9.24
CA LEU A 157 49.94 -7.96 -8.16
C LEU A 157 48.49 -7.55 -7.95
N PRO A 158 48.12 -6.25 -7.87
CA PRO A 158 46.71 -5.85 -7.82
C PRO A 158 45.89 -6.37 -9.01
N ALA A 159 46.45 -6.36 -10.23
CA ALA A 159 45.76 -6.91 -11.40
C ALA A 159 45.56 -8.43 -11.31
N LEU A 160 46.56 -9.18 -10.82
CA LEU A 160 46.44 -10.62 -10.61
C LEU A 160 45.47 -10.98 -9.47
N PHE A 161 45.46 -10.22 -8.37
CA PHE A 161 44.48 -10.38 -7.30
C PHE A 161 43.07 -10.06 -7.78
N LYS A 162 42.88 -8.98 -8.54
CA LYS A 162 41.59 -8.65 -9.18
C LYS A 162 41.12 -9.78 -10.11
N LYS A 163 42.02 -10.30 -10.94
CA LYS A 163 41.74 -11.47 -11.80
C LYS A 163 41.39 -12.72 -10.98
N ASN A 164 42.04 -12.90 -9.83
CA ASN A 164 41.73 -14.02 -8.93
C ASN A 164 40.33 -13.87 -8.30
N GLU A 165 39.96 -12.66 -7.88
CA GLU A 165 38.62 -12.36 -7.36
C GLU A 165 37.54 -12.59 -8.44
N GLU A 166 37.79 -12.16 -9.68
CA GLU A 166 36.91 -12.39 -10.83
C GLU A 166 36.72 -13.90 -11.10
N LEU A 167 37.82 -14.67 -11.18
CA LEU A 167 37.79 -16.12 -11.39
C LEU A 167 37.13 -16.88 -10.22
N ALA A 168 37.37 -16.46 -8.98
CA ALA A 168 36.70 -17.04 -7.81
C ALA A 168 35.19 -16.76 -7.83
N GLY A 169 34.79 -15.57 -8.28
CA GLY A 169 33.38 -15.22 -8.49
C GLY A 169 32.70 -16.05 -9.58
N GLU A 170 33.39 -16.28 -10.71
CA GLU A 170 32.92 -17.16 -11.78
C GLU A 170 32.82 -18.64 -11.33
N LEU A 171 33.78 -19.11 -10.55
CA LEU A 171 33.72 -20.45 -9.95
C LEU A 171 32.51 -20.59 -9.03
N GLY A 172 32.28 -19.62 -8.13
CA GLY A 172 31.11 -19.58 -7.26
C GLY A 172 29.79 -19.61 -8.04
N ARG A 173 29.71 -18.82 -9.12
CA ARG A 173 28.58 -18.77 -10.05
C ARG A 173 28.27 -20.15 -10.64
N TRP A 174 29.26 -20.83 -11.23
CA TRP A 174 29.06 -22.13 -11.87
C TRP A 174 28.85 -23.28 -10.89
N MET A 175 29.44 -23.24 -9.69
CA MET A 175 29.10 -24.19 -8.63
C MET A 175 27.65 -24.04 -8.17
N GLY A 176 27.14 -22.80 -8.10
CA GLY A 176 25.74 -22.52 -7.79
C GLY A 176 24.76 -23.01 -8.85
N ALA A 177 25.17 -23.03 -10.13
CA ALA A 177 24.36 -23.47 -11.27
C ALA A 177 23.78 -24.88 -11.08
N SER A 178 24.57 -25.82 -10.58
CA SER A 178 24.13 -27.21 -10.33
C SER A 178 22.96 -27.33 -9.35
N SER A 179 22.74 -26.32 -8.48
CA SER A 179 21.62 -26.30 -7.54
C SER A 179 20.33 -25.68 -8.11
N MET A 180 20.40 -25.04 -9.29
CA MET A 180 19.26 -24.31 -9.86
C MET A 180 18.07 -25.18 -10.24
N PRO A 181 18.23 -26.37 -10.86
CA PRO A 181 17.09 -27.22 -11.19
C PRO A 181 16.26 -27.61 -9.96
N MET A 182 16.92 -27.96 -8.86
CA MET A 182 16.25 -28.26 -7.58
C MET A 182 15.53 -27.02 -7.02
N LYS A 183 16.13 -25.82 -7.12
CA LYS A 183 15.46 -24.56 -6.72
C LYS A 183 14.21 -24.28 -7.55
N ALA A 184 14.24 -24.54 -8.86
CA ALA A 184 13.09 -24.38 -9.74
C ALA A 184 11.93 -25.30 -9.33
N MET A 185 12.23 -26.58 -9.03
CA MET A 185 11.21 -27.56 -8.58
C MET A 185 10.59 -27.21 -7.22
N LEU A 186 11.32 -26.52 -6.33
CA LEU A 186 10.78 -26.09 -5.03
C LEU A 186 9.72 -24.96 -5.16
N GLY A 187 9.72 -24.20 -6.25
CA GLY A 187 8.80 -23.09 -6.48
C GLY A 187 7.32 -23.52 -6.49
N PRO A 188 6.92 -24.43 -7.40
CA PRO A 188 5.54 -24.95 -7.46
C PRO A 188 5.08 -25.67 -6.19
N LEU A 189 5.99 -26.32 -5.46
CA LEU A 189 5.67 -26.98 -4.19
C LEU A 189 5.24 -25.96 -3.13
N LYS A 190 5.94 -24.82 -3.02
CA LYS A 190 5.53 -23.73 -2.13
C LYS A 190 4.15 -23.18 -2.51
N GLN A 191 3.93 -22.91 -3.80
CA GLN A 191 2.63 -22.44 -4.29
C GLN A 191 1.49 -23.45 -4.01
N SER A 192 1.80 -24.75 -3.99
CA SER A 192 0.82 -25.78 -3.66
C SER A 192 0.43 -25.76 -2.18
N VAL A 193 1.38 -25.48 -1.28
CA VAL A 193 1.11 -25.27 0.15
C VAL A 193 0.21 -24.05 0.34
N ASP A 194 0.53 -22.92 -0.31
CA ASP A 194 -0.28 -21.70 -0.25
C ASP A 194 -1.74 -21.96 -0.69
N LYS A 195 -1.94 -22.76 -1.76
CA LYS A 195 -3.27 -23.19 -2.22
C LYS A 195 -4.02 -24.05 -1.20
N ILE A 196 -3.32 -24.88 -0.42
CA ILE A 196 -3.93 -25.69 0.64
C ILE A 196 -4.37 -24.81 1.80
N GLU A 197 -3.52 -23.88 2.24
CA GLU A 197 -3.84 -22.90 3.28
C GLU A 197 -5.04 -22.04 2.88
N ASP A 198 -5.08 -21.58 1.63
CA ASP A 198 -6.21 -20.83 1.07
C ASP A 198 -7.53 -21.59 1.08
N ARG A 199 -7.49 -22.89 0.75
CA ARG A 199 -8.68 -23.76 0.80
C ARG A 199 -9.13 -24.00 2.24
N LEU A 200 -8.19 -24.24 3.15
CA LEU A 200 -8.49 -24.39 4.57
C LEU A 200 -9.16 -23.14 5.12
N PHE A 201 -8.62 -21.96 4.80
CA PHE A 201 -9.21 -20.68 5.18
C PHE A 201 -10.64 -20.55 4.63
N SER A 202 -10.87 -20.87 3.35
CA SER A 202 -12.20 -20.80 2.74
C SER A 202 -13.23 -21.73 3.43
N ILE A 203 -12.81 -22.91 3.88
CA ILE A 203 -13.66 -23.83 4.66
C ILE A 203 -13.96 -23.25 6.05
N GLN A 204 -12.97 -22.66 6.71
CA GLN A 204 -13.14 -22.02 8.02
C GLN A 204 -14.12 -20.84 7.96
N LEU A 205 -14.07 -20.05 6.87
CA LEU A 205 -15.02 -18.98 6.61
C LEU A 205 -16.45 -19.51 6.46
N TYR A 206 -16.65 -20.52 5.59
CA TYR A 206 -17.97 -21.13 5.41
C TYR A 206 -18.54 -21.70 6.72
N ALA A 207 -17.71 -22.41 7.49
CA ALA A 207 -18.08 -22.98 8.78
C ALA A 207 -18.34 -21.91 9.86
N GLY A 208 -17.90 -20.67 9.64
CA GLY A 208 -18.04 -19.56 10.58
C GLY A 208 -17.16 -19.69 11.82
N MET A 209 -16.00 -20.33 11.72
CA MET A 209 -15.10 -20.51 12.87
C MET A 209 -14.62 -19.18 13.46
N PHE A 210 -14.57 -18.12 12.63
CA PHE A 210 -14.14 -16.78 12.99
C PHE A 210 -15.30 -15.79 13.10
N GLU A 211 -16.54 -16.29 13.20
CA GLU A 211 -17.72 -15.44 13.22
C GLU A 211 -18.35 -15.41 14.61
N THR A 212 -18.64 -14.22 15.09
CA THR A 212 -19.45 -14.02 16.30
C THR A 212 -20.68 -13.21 15.95
N ILE A 213 -21.86 -13.73 16.26
CA ILE A 213 -23.15 -13.12 15.92
C ILE A 213 -23.75 -12.51 17.19
N PHE A 214 -24.10 -11.22 17.11
CA PHE A 214 -24.80 -10.47 18.15
C PHE A 214 -26.20 -10.09 17.67
N THR A 215 -27.22 -10.42 18.44
CA THR A 215 -28.59 -9.96 18.20
C THR A 215 -28.75 -8.56 18.78
N LEU A 216 -29.07 -7.58 17.94
CA LEU A 216 -29.26 -6.18 18.33
C LEU A 216 -30.73 -5.88 18.65
N SER A 217 -31.63 -6.47 17.86
CA SER A 217 -33.09 -6.35 18.04
C SER A 217 -33.74 -7.68 17.73
N GLU A 218 -34.72 -8.04 18.55
CA GLU A 218 -35.64 -9.15 18.31
C GLU A 218 -36.94 -8.63 17.69
N GLY A 219 -37.68 -9.50 17.01
CA GLY A 219 -38.94 -9.14 16.34
C GLY A 219 -39.35 -10.16 15.29
N GLN A 220 -40.34 -9.81 14.47
CA GLN A 220 -40.81 -10.67 13.39
C GLN A 220 -39.78 -10.74 12.25
N PRO A 221 -39.44 -11.95 11.76
CA PRO A 221 -38.55 -12.10 10.61
C PRO A 221 -39.24 -11.65 9.32
N ALA A 222 -38.44 -11.37 8.27
CA ALA A 222 -39.00 -11.09 6.95
C ALA A 222 -39.70 -12.32 6.35
N ALA A 223 -40.55 -12.09 5.34
CA ALA A 223 -41.23 -13.15 4.62
C ALA A 223 -40.24 -14.14 3.97
N LYS A 224 -40.66 -15.39 3.78
CA LYS A 224 -39.79 -16.47 3.30
C LYS A 224 -39.22 -16.21 1.90
N ASP A 225 -40.03 -15.58 1.05
CA ASP A 225 -39.76 -15.21 -0.34
C ASP A 225 -38.99 -13.89 -0.48
N GLU A 226 -38.78 -13.15 0.61
CA GLU A 226 -38.04 -11.89 0.58
C GLU A 226 -36.57 -12.13 0.23
N LYS A 227 -36.06 -11.44 -0.78
CA LYS A 227 -34.66 -11.56 -1.19
C LYS A 227 -33.73 -10.83 -0.23
N LEU A 228 -32.53 -11.37 -0.02
CA LEU A 228 -31.46 -10.65 0.66
C LEU A 228 -30.89 -9.58 -0.27
N ARG A 229 -31.09 -8.31 0.08
CA ARG A 229 -30.48 -7.18 -0.64
C ARG A 229 -29.14 -6.83 -0.03
N ILE A 230 -28.07 -6.96 -0.82
CA ILE A 230 -26.71 -6.65 -0.38
C ILE A 230 -26.36 -5.27 -0.89
N MET A 231 -26.03 -4.36 0.01
CA MET A 231 -25.55 -3.02 -0.35
C MET A 231 -24.08 -3.10 -0.77
N GLN A 232 -23.73 -2.42 -1.86
CA GLN A 232 -22.39 -2.48 -2.41
C GLN A 232 -21.38 -1.73 -1.54
N ARG A 233 -21.67 -0.49 -1.17
CA ARG A 233 -20.74 0.36 -0.43
C ARG A 233 -20.70 0.01 1.05
N ARG A 234 -19.49 -0.07 1.59
CA ARG A 234 -19.25 -0.13 3.03
C ARG A 234 -19.53 1.23 3.67
N LEU A 235 -20.26 1.23 4.77
CA LEU A 235 -20.55 2.43 5.57
C LEU A 235 -19.59 2.54 6.76
N TYR A 236 -19.54 3.73 7.35
CA TYR A 236 -18.72 4.01 8.52
C TYR A 236 -19.60 4.38 9.70
N MET A 237 -19.40 3.70 10.83
CA MET A 237 -20.31 3.79 11.99
C MET A 237 -20.32 5.20 12.58
N ASP A 238 -19.15 5.82 12.71
CA ASP A 238 -19.00 7.19 13.21
C ASP A 238 -19.66 8.23 12.30
N GLU A 239 -19.47 8.11 10.99
CA GLU A 239 -20.16 8.96 10.01
C GLU A 239 -21.69 8.80 10.13
N GLU A 240 -22.21 7.58 10.10
CA GLU A 240 -23.67 7.37 10.15
C GLU A 240 -24.30 7.87 11.47
N CYS A 241 -23.60 7.73 12.58
CA CYS A 241 -24.09 8.19 13.88
C CYS A 241 -24.18 9.72 13.97
N LEU A 242 -23.38 10.46 13.21
CA LEU A 242 -23.37 11.92 13.24
C LEU A 242 -24.64 12.57 12.66
N LEU A 243 -25.34 11.87 11.77
CA LEU A 243 -26.62 12.34 11.22
C LEU A 243 -27.72 12.50 12.28
N ASP A 244 -27.61 11.77 13.40
CA ASP A 244 -28.55 11.81 14.53
C ASP A 244 -27.97 12.58 15.73
N TYR A 245 -27.34 13.74 15.44
CA TYR A 245 -26.73 14.64 16.44
C TYR A 245 -27.69 15.18 17.52
N ALA A 246 -28.98 14.81 17.50
CA ALA A 246 -29.86 15.01 18.66
C ALA A 246 -29.34 14.30 19.93
N SER A 247 -28.44 13.31 19.78
CA SER A 247 -27.94 12.47 20.88
C SER A 247 -26.52 12.80 21.38
N GLY A 248 -25.88 13.87 20.91
CA GLY A 248 -24.51 14.22 21.29
C GLY A 248 -23.47 13.24 20.73
N GLY A 249 -22.94 13.56 19.54
CA GLY A 249 -22.03 12.73 18.73
C GLY A 249 -21.27 11.65 19.51
N MET A 250 -21.49 10.40 19.15
CA MET A 250 -21.08 9.29 20.01
C MET A 250 -19.57 9.07 19.96
N GLU A 251 -18.89 9.56 21.00
CA GLU A 251 -17.77 8.84 21.59
C GLU A 251 -18.36 7.59 22.24
N PHE A 252 -18.53 6.53 21.46
CA PHE A 252 -18.94 5.26 22.04
C PHE A 252 -17.82 4.76 22.95
N ASP A 253 -18.05 4.85 24.26
CA ASP A 253 -17.26 4.12 25.26
C ASP A 253 -17.37 2.58 25.08
N GLY A 254 -18.20 2.12 24.14
CA GLY A 254 -18.24 0.73 23.67
C GLY A 254 -19.31 0.46 22.62
N MET A 255 -19.11 -0.62 21.84
CA MET A 255 -19.98 -1.02 20.72
C MET A 255 -21.45 -1.26 21.11
N GLY A 256 -21.75 -1.60 22.37
CA GLY A 256 -23.12 -1.85 22.82
C GLY A 256 -24.03 -0.61 22.77
N GLN A 257 -23.47 0.60 22.79
CA GLN A 257 -24.25 1.83 22.60
C GLN A 257 -24.63 2.02 21.12
N PHE A 258 -23.74 1.66 20.19
CA PHE A 258 -24.00 1.68 18.75
C PHE A 258 -25.13 0.71 18.40
N ASP A 259 -25.05 -0.50 18.95
CA ASP A 259 -26.05 -1.54 18.79
C ASP A 259 -27.46 -1.04 19.17
N LYS A 260 -27.58 -0.31 20.30
CA LYS A 260 -28.85 0.30 20.74
C LYS A 260 -29.30 1.45 19.85
N TRP A 261 -28.37 2.26 19.35
CA TRP A 261 -28.68 3.37 18.46
C TRP A 261 -29.23 2.87 17.12
N LEU A 262 -28.60 1.84 16.56
CA LEU A 262 -28.98 1.23 15.30
C LEU A 262 -30.33 0.48 15.40
N ALA A 263 -30.66 -0.09 16.56
CA ALA A 263 -31.93 -0.76 16.80
C ALA A 263 -33.16 0.18 16.74
N LYS A 264 -32.98 1.51 16.84
CA LYS A 264 -34.08 2.47 16.73
C LYS A 264 -34.66 2.46 15.31
N PRO A 265 -35.99 2.39 15.10
CA PRO A 265 -36.61 2.30 13.77
C PRO A 265 -36.14 3.38 12.79
N VAL A 266 -36.01 4.64 13.25
CA VAL A 266 -35.55 5.77 12.41
C VAL A 266 -34.15 5.53 11.84
N ASN A 267 -33.24 4.95 12.63
CA ASN A 267 -31.87 4.71 12.22
C ASN A 267 -31.77 3.40 11.44
N ARG A 268 -32.42 2.34 11.91
CA ARG A 268 -32.52 1.06 11.23
C ARG A 268 -33.04 1.22 9.80
N ASP A 269 -34.18 1.89 9.62
CA ASP A 269 -34.83 2.02 8.31
C ASP A 269 -34.06 2.96 7.38
N ARG A 270 -33.19 3.83 7.92
CA ARG A 270 -32.29 4.66 7.12
C ARG A 270 -31.09 3.88 6.59
N ILE A 271 -30.43 3.09 7.44
CA ILE A 271 -29.22 2.33 7.09
C ILE A 271 -29.57 1.04 6.34
N LEU A 272 -30.64 0.38 6.76
CA LEU A 272 -31.10 -0.91 6.28
C LEU A 272 -32.54 -0.74 5.76
N PRO A 273 -32.76 -0.04 4.64
CA PRO A 273 -34.10 0.36 4.18
C PRO A 273 -35.00 -0.81 3.79
N PHE A 274 -34.43 -1.96 3.44
CA PHE A 274 -35.19 -3.11 2.98
C PHE A 274 -35.48 -4.10 4.11
N PRO A 275 -36.62 -4.80 4.08
CA PRO A 275 -36.97 -5.80 5.10
C PRO A 275 -35.89 -6.86 5.29
N ARG A 276 -35.25 -7.34 4.21
CA ARG A 276 -34.07 -8.22 4.29
C ARG A 276 -32.91 -7.59 3.56
N CYS A 277 -31.92 -7.08 4.29
CA CYS A 277 -30.71 -6.52 3.69
C CYS A 277 -29.48 -6.66 4.57
N MET A 278 -28.33 -6.47 3.92
CA MET A 278 -27.02 -6.54 4.56
C MET A 278 -26.15 -5.36 4.11
N VAL A 279 -25.45 -4.77 5.07
CA VAL A 279 -24.48 -3.68 4.90
C VAL A 279 -23.19 -4.06 5.62
N ALA A 280 -22.04 -3.82 5.00
CA ALA A 280 -20.78 -3.80 5.71
C ALA A 280 -20.58 -2.45 6.40
N MET A 281 -20.22 -2.46 7.68
CA MET A 281 -19.90 -1.26 8.44
C MET A 281 -18.53 -1.40 9.09
N ARG A 282 -17.66 -0.42 8.86
CA ARG A 282 -16.40 -0.29 9.59
C ARG A 282 -16.53 0.79 10.66
N VAL A 283 -15.81 0.63 11.77
CA VAL A 283 -15.88 1.62 12.86
C VAL A 283 -15.52 3.01 12.36
N ARG A 284 -14.40 3.14 11.64
CA ARG A 284 -13.90 4.41 11.09
C ARG A 284 -13.28 4.27 9.70
N ARG A 285 -13.39 5.33 8.89
CA ARG A 285 -12.68 5.47 7.60
C ARG A 285 -11.19 5.69 7.83
N ASP A 286 -10.86 6.74 8.56
CA ASP A 286 -9.49 7.16 8.81
C ASP A 286 -9.01 6.77 10.21
N THR A 287 -7.69 6.62 10.33
CA THR A 287 -7.07 6.39 11.65
C THR A 287 -7.18 7.68 12.46
N LYS A 288 -7.87 7.61 13.61
CA LYS A 288 -7.93 8.75 14.54
C LYS A 288 -6.53 9.01 15.11
N ASP A 289 -6.05 10.24 14.97
CA ASP A 289 -4.85 10.70 15.65
C ASP A 289 -5.12 10.72 17.18
N ARG A 290 -4.44 9.83 17.91
CA ARG A 290 -4.52 9.68 19.37
C ARG A 290 -3.26 10.22 20.06
N ASP A 291 -2.38 10.89 19.32
CA ASP A 291 -1.15 11.47 19.87
C ASP A 291 -1.48 12.54 20.92
N GLY A 292 -0.94 12.39 22.13
CA GLY A 292 -1.07 13.38 23.21
C GLY A 292 -2.06 13.03 24.34
N ILE A 293 -2.82 11.94 24.24
CA ILE A 293 -3.77 11.50 25.30
C ILE A 293 -3.03 10.78 26.48
N GLY A 294 -1.70 10.65 26.42
CA GLY A 294 -0.91 9.97 27.46
C GLY A 294 -1.17 8.45 27.53
N LEU A 295 -1.91 7.89 26.58
CA LEU A 295 -2.12 6.45 26.44
C LEU A 295 -0.81 5.76 26.04
N SER A 296 -0.53 4.59 26.63
CA SER A 296 0.62 3.79 26.23
C SER A 296 0.51 3.39 24.75
N ALA A 297 1.65 3.32 24.05
CA ALA A 297 1.70 2.96 22.63
C ALA A 297 0.95 1.65 22.33
N PHE A 298 0.97 0.69 23.26
CA PHE A 298 0.25 -0.57 23.13
C PHE A 298 -1.28 -0.39 23.13
N VAL A 299 -1.83 0.49 23.98
CA VAL A 299 -3.27 0.78 24.00
C VAL A 299 -3.66 1.51 22.71
N GLN A 300 -2.83 2.42 22.22
CA GLN A 300 -3.07 3.11 20.95
C GLN A 300 -3.06 2.14 19.76
N ILE A 301 -2.14 1.18 19.73
CA ILE A 301 -2.10 0.13 18.69
C ILE A 301 -3.35 -0.75 18.77
N ARG A 302 -3.76 -1.16 19.98
CA ARG A 302 -4.98 -1.97 20.17
C ARG A 302 -6.23 -1.24 19.71
N GLU A 303 -6.36 0.03 20.07
CA GLU A 303 -7.45 0.93 19.63
C GLU A 303 -7.44 1.16 18.12
N ALA A 304 -6.26 1.37 17.52
CA ALA A 304 -6.12 1.56 16.08
C ALA A 304 -6.45 0.29 15.31
N ASN A 305 -6.20 -0.89 15.87
CA ASN A 305 -6.65 -2.16 15.30
C ASN A 305 -8.16 -2.33 15.46
N ALA A 306 -8.74 -1.87 16.59
CA ALA A 306 -10.18 -1.90 16.80
C ALA A 306 -10.96 -1.03 15.80
N ASP A 307 -10.41 0.14 15.43
CA ASP A 307 -10.99 1.04 14.43
C ASP A 307 -11.09 0.40 13.02
N LYS A 308 -10.30 -0.66 12.76
CA LYS A 308 -10.24 -1.35 11.47
C LYS A 308 -11.20 -2.53 11.35
N PHE A 309 -11.87 -2.93 12.44
CA PHE A 309 -12.83 -4.02 12.35
C PHE A 309 -14.00 -3.64 11.46
N THR A 310 -14.29 -4.54 10.52
CA THR A 310 -15.45 -4.46 9.65
C THR A 310 -16.48 -5.48 10.12
N TYR A 311 -17.71 -5.03 10.26
CA TYR A 311 -18.85 -5.81 10.73
C TYR A 311 -19.88 -5.93 9.62
N LEU A 312 -20.53 -7.09 9.52
CA LEU A 312 -21.72 -7.23 8.69
C LEU A 312 -22.95 -6.97 9.55
N ILE A 313 -23.73 -5.96 9.17
CA ILE A 313 -25.01 -5.65 9.77
C ILE A 313 -26.10 -6.26 8.90
N ILE A 314 -26.91 -7.14 9.47
CA ILE A 314 -27.96 -7.88 8.77
C ILE A 314 -29.30 -7.51 9.36
N ARG A 315 -30.23 -7.10 8.51
CA ARG A 315 -31.65 -6.95 8.85
C ARG A 315 -32.45 -8.09 8.25
N ASN A 316 -33.34 -8.67 9.05
CA ASN A 316 -34.33 -9.66 8.63
C ASN A 316 -35.68 -9.36 9.29
N GLY A 317 -36.49 -8.55 8.61
CA GLY A 317 -37.75 -7.99 9.11
C GLY A 317 -37.47 -6.92 10.16
N GLU A 318 -37.88 -7.20 11.39
CA GLU A 318 -37.59 -6.39 12.58
C GLU A 318 -36.30 -6.82 13.29
N GLN A 319 -35.79 -8.01 12.98
CA GLN A 319 -34.59 -8.56 13.58
C GLN A 319 -33.36 -7.89 12.99
N VAL A 320 -32.43 -7.50 13.85
CA VAL A 320 -31.16 -6.89 13.43
C VAL A 320 -30.03 -7.62 14.12
N TYR A 321 -29.04 -8.02 13.33
CA TYR A 321 -27.86 -8.75 13.77
C TYR A 321 -26.60 -8.00 13.37
N ARG A 322 -25.56 -8.15 14.20
CA ARG A 322 -24.19 -7.78 13.87
C ARG A 322 -23.34 -9.03 13.86
N VAL A 323 -22.71 -9.31 12.73
CA VAL A 323 -21.75 -10.39 12.57
C VAL A 323 -20.36 -9.77 12.56
N CYS A 324 -19.56 -10.18 13.54
CA CYS A 324 -18.14 -9.86 13.60
C CYS A 324 -17.39 -10.93 12.82
N THR A 325 -16.57 -10.51 11.86
CA THR A 325 -15.71 -11.41 11.08
C THR A 325 -14.28 -10.88 11.11
N ASP A 326 -13.30 -11.77 11.10
CA ASP A 326 -11.88 -11.37 11.00
C ASP A 326 -11.48 -10.91 9.58
N ILE A 327 -12.40 -10.94 8.61
CA ILE A 327 -12.19 -10.43 7.25
C ILE A 327 -12.44 -8.93 7.20
N ASP A 328 -11.50 -8.19 6.61
CA ASP A 328 -11.76 -6.81 6.18
C ASP A 328 -12.43 -6.84 4.81
N PHE A 329 -13.75 -6.63 4.80
CA PHE A 329 -14.47 -6.35 3.56
C PHE A 329 -13.99 -4.99 3.06
N GLY A 330 -13.46 -4.93 1.84
CA GLY A 330 -12.99 -3.71 1.20
C GLY A 330 -14.06 -2.62 1.13
N GLU A 331 -13.77 -1.51 0.44
CA GLU A 331 -14.76 -0.42 0.32
C GLU A 331 -16.04 -0.85 -0.41
N LEU A 332 -15.93 -1.80 -1.32
CA LEU A 332 -17.04 -2.42 -2.05
C LEU A 332 -17.15 -3.90 -1.67
N MET A 333 -18.36 -4.33 -1.31
CA MET A 333 -18.71 -5.74 -1.04
C MET A 333 -18.72 -6.61 -2.29
N PHE A 334 -18.93 -5.99 -3.46
CA PHE A 334 -18.90 -6.63 -4.77
C PHE A 334 -18.49 -5.60 -5.82
N PRO A 335 -17.86 -6.03 -6.93
CA PRO A 335 -17.34 -5.12 -7.93
C PRO A 335 -18.47 -4.33 -8.62
N GLU A 336 -18.17 -3.14 -9.12
CA GLU A 336 -19.09 -2.45 -10.02
C GLU A 336 -19.25 -3.22 -11.32
N ARG A 337 -20.39 -3.02 -12.01
CA ARG A 337 -20.66 -3.68 -13.29
C ARG A 337 -19.62 -3.34 -14.36
N SER A 338 -19.02 -2.16 -14.29
CA SER A 338 -18.01 -1.63 -15.20
C SER A 338 -16.59 -2.09 -14.89
N VAL A 339 -16.31 -2.56 -13.66
CA VAL A 339 -14.93 -2.89 -13.23
C VAL A 339 -14.39 -4.12 -13.96
N PHE A 340 -15.27 -5.00 -14.44
CA PHE A 340 -14.86 -6.17 -15.21
C PHE A 340 -15.81 -6.39 -16.39
N ASP A 341 -15.67 -5.59 -17.44
CA ASP A 341 -16.18 -5.97 -18.76
C ASP A 341 -15.12 -6.85 -19.45
N PRO A 342 -15.32 -8.18 -19.54
CA PRO A 342 -14.38 -9.07 -20.23
C PRO A 342 -14.25 -8.76 -21.73
N SER A 343 -15.14 -7.92 -22.27
CA SER A 343 -15.14 -7.50 -23.67
C SER A 343 -14.21 -6.30 -23.92
N GLU A 344 -13.86 -5.53 -22.88
CA GLU A 344 -13.02 -4.34 -23.04
C GLU A 344 -11.53 -4.70 -22.93
N PRO A 345 -10.70 -4.40 -23.96
CA PRO A 345 -9.27 -4.64 -23.88
C PRO A 345 -8.62 -3.83 -22.77
N MET A 346 -7.73 -4.46 -21.99
CA MET A 346 -7.03 -3.82 -20.89
C MET A 346 -5.51 -3.76 -21.12
N MET A 347 -4.88 -2.79 -20.46
CA MET A 347 -3.43 -2.62 -20.42
C MET A 347 -2.94 -2.81 -18.97
N MET A 348 -1.77 -3.42 -18.82
CA MET A 348 -1.14 -3.71 -17.54
C MET A 348 0.24 -3.06 -17.43
N LYS A 349 0.50 -2.40 -16.32
CA LYS A 349 1.78 -1.78 -15.99
C LYS A 349 2.55 -2.65 -15.01
N LEU A 350 3.80 -2.93 -15.32
CA LEU A 350 4.68 -3.71 -14.45
C LEU A 350 5.70 -2.81 -13.76
N PHE A 351 5.98 -3.12 -12.50
CA PHE A 351 7.08 -2.55 -11.73
C PHE A 351 7.85 -3.67 -11.06
N ALA A 352 9.15 -3.78 -11.35
CA ALA A 352 10.04 -4.82 -10.83
C ALA A 352 9.48 -6.26 -10.99
N GLY A 353 8.86 -6.55 -12.15
CA GLY A 353 8.29 -7.87 -12.46
C GLY A 353 6.97 -8.17 -11.73
N ARG A 354 6.35 -7.18 -11.08
CA ARG A 354 5.04 -7.30 -10.45
C ARG A 354 4.05 -6.34 -11.09
N LEU A 355 2.79 -6.76 -11.14
CA LEU A 355 1.71 -5.91 -11.64
C LEU A 355 1.45 -4.75 -10.68
N ASP A 356 1.69 -3.54 -11.16
CA ASP A 356 1.46 -2.28 -10.45
C ASP A 356 0.01 -1.82 -10.69
N ARG A 357 -0.34 -1.57 -11.96
CA ARG A 357 -1.63 -0.98 -12.34
C ARG A 357 -2.24 -1.64 -13.57
N MET A 358 -3.56 -1.53 -13.69
CA MET A 358 -4.31 -1.89 -14.89
C MET A 358 -5.21 -0.71 -15.27
N MET A 359 -5.49 -0.56 -16.55
CA MET A 359 -6.47 0.41 -17.08
C MET A 359 -7.04 -0.10 -18.40
N THR A 360 -8.15 0.47 -18.82
CA THR A 360 -8.71 0.15 -20.14
C THR A 360 -7.77 0.63 -21.25
N LYS A 361 -7.75 -0.05 -22.40
CA LYS A 361 -6.99 0.40 -23.56
C LYS A 361 -7.41 1.80 -24.01
N ARG A 362 -8.70 2.13 -23.90
CA ARG A 362 -9.23 3.45 -24.21
C ARG A 362 -8.64 4.55 -23.33
N GLU A 363 -8.58 4.34 -22.01
CA GLU A 363 -7.94 5.27 -21.08
C GLU A 363 -6.44 5.39 -21.36
N PHE A 364 -5.77 4.26 -21.64
CA PHE A 364 -4.36 4.25 -22.02
C PHE A 364 -4.08 5.10 -23.27
N ASP A 365 -4.85 4.88 -24.34
CA ASP A 365 -4.71 5.62 -25.60
C ASP A 365 -4.96 7.12 -25.38
N CYS A 366 -5.95 7.48 -24.56
CA CYS A 366 -6.23 8.87 -24.19
C CYS A 366 -5.04 9.52 -23.46
N LEU A 367 -4.43 8.83 -22.50
CA LEU A 367 -3.26 9.35 -21.76
C LEU A 367 -2.02 9.47 -22.64
N ILE A 368 -1.83 8.55 -23.59
CA ILE A 368 -0.76 8.64 -24.59
C ILE A 368 -0.96 9.87 -25.48
N ASP A 369 -2.18 10.11 -25.94
CA ASP A 369 -2.47 11.26 -26.81
C ASP A 369 -2.40 12.58 -26.05
N GLU A 370 -2.79 12.64 -24.78
CA GLU A 370 -2.55 13.79 -23.91
C GLU A 370 -1.05 14.03 -23.71
N GLY A 371 -0.27 12.97 -23.46
CA GLY A 371 1.19 13.05 -23.37
C GLY A 371 1.85 13.58 -24.64
N LYS A 372 1.39 13.15 -25.82
CA LYS A 372 1.83 13.68 -27.12
C LYS A 372 1.48 15.15 -27.30
N LYS A 373 0.26 15.56 -26.92
CA LYS A 373 -0.17 16.97 -26.98
C LYS A 373 0.70 17.85 -26.09
N LEU A 374 0.98 17.42 -24.86
CA LEU A 374 1.87 18.14 -23.93
C LEU A 374 3.30 18.20 -24.46
N ALA A 375 3.81 17.14 -25.09
CA ALA A 375 5.11 17.14 -25.73
C ALA A 375 5.18 18.14 -26.89
N ALA A 376 4.17 18.17 -27.76
CA ALA A 376 4.09 19.13 -28.85
C ALA A 376 3.99 20.59 -28.34
N GLN A 377 3.20 20.84 -27.29
CA GLN A 377 3.11 22.16 -26.65
C GLN A 377 4.44 22.58 -26.01
N SER A 378 5.15 21.63 -25.40
CA SER A 378 6.49 21.86 -24.85
C SER A 378 7.49 22.24 -25.95
N GLU A 379 7.53 21.49 -27.05
CA GLU A 379 8.40 21.78 -28.19
C GLU A 379 8.06 23.12 -28.84
N GLN A 380 6.77 23.42 -29.01
CA GLN A 380 6.31 24.71 -29.52
C GLN A 380 6.73 25.87 -28.60
N TRP A 381 6.60 25.71 -27.28
CA TRP A 381 7.07 26.71 -26.32
C TRP A 381 8.58 26.96 -26.43
N GLU A 382 9.38 25.90 -26.63
CA GLU A 382 10.83 26.00 -26.79
C GLU A 382 11.23 26.71 -28.10
N LEU A 383 10.45 26.54 -29.17
CA LEU A 383 10.62 27.28 -30.43
C LEU A 383 10.24 28.76 -30.30
N GLU A 384 9.15 29.06 -29.59
CA GLU A 384 8.68 30.44 -29.34
C GLU A 384 9.56 31.19 -28.32
N ASN A 385 10.27 30.45 -27.46
CA ASN A 385 11.15 31.00 -26.42
C ASN A 385 12.58 30.46 -26.59
N PRO A 386 13.33 30.91 -27.62
CA PRO A 386 14.72 30.50 -27.80
C PRO A 386 15.54 30.79 -26.54
N ARG A 387 16.32 29.80 -26.10
CA ARG A 387 17.02 29.83 -24.82
C ARG A 387 17.79 31.12 -24.56
N GLU A 388 18.61 31.55 -25.53
CA GLU A 388 19.46 32.74 -25.40
C GLU A 388 18.63 34.02 -25.21
N ALA A 389 17.58 34.21 -26.02
CA ALA A 389 16.71 35.38 -25.95
C ALA A 389 15.91 35.42 -24.65
N TRP A 390 15.47 34.24 -24.18
CA TRP A 390 14.69 34.13 -22.95
C TRP A 390 15.53 34.32 -21.68
N GLU A 391 16.74 33.74 -21.63
CA GLU A 391 17.67 33.91 -20.51
C GLU A 391 18.17 35.35 -20.39
N GLN A 392 18.36 36.05 -21.52
CA GLN A 392 18.65 37.49 -21.53
C GLN A 392 17.50 38.33 -20.94
N ALA A 393 16.25 37.98 -21.27
CA ALA A 393 15.07 38.66 -20.72
C ALA A 393 14.77 38.27 -19.25
N ASN A 394 15.25 37.11 -18.79
CA ASN A 394 14.95 36.56 -17.46
C ASN A 394 16.22 36.09 -16.72
N PRO A 395 17.17 36.99 -16.39
CA PRO A 395 18.50 36.61 -15.89
C PRO A 395 18.52 35.91 -14.51
N LYS A 396 17.41 35.88 -13.78
CA LYS A 396 17.27 35.21 -12.47
C LYS A 396 16.49 33.90 -12.52
N LYS A 397 16.04 33.46 -13.70
CA LYS A 397 15.25 32.25 -13.88
C LYS A 397 15.98 31.30 -14.82
N SER A 398 15.82 30.01 -14.58
CA SER A 398 16.38 28.99 -15.48
C SER A 398 15.36 28.68 -16.58
N TRP A 399 15.81 28.78 -17.84
CA TRP A 399 14.99 28.45 -19.02
C TRP A 399 14.42 27.04 -18.93
N HIS A 400 15.23 26.09 -18.45
CA HIS A 400 14.80 24.71 -18.25
C HIS A 400 13.60 24.59 -17.31
N TYR A 401 13.41 25.46 -16.32
CA TYR A 401 12.27 25.40 -15.39
C TYR A 401 11.14 26.35 -15.75
N ALA A 402 11.28 27.12 -16.83
CA ALA A 402 10.29 28.09 -17.26
C ALA A 402 9.22 27.51 -18.18
N ASN A 403 9.50 26.37 -18.82
CA ASN A 403 8.53 25.68 -19.66
C ASN A 403 7.38 25.12 -18.80
N PRO A 404 6.13 25.62 -18.98
CA PRO A 404 4.99 25.18 -18.18
C PRO A 404 4.57 23.73 -18.49
N TYR A 405 5.04 23.16 -19.61
CA TYR A 405 4.71 21.82 -20.09
C TYR A 405 5.81 20.77 -19.82
N ARG A 406 6.79 21.09 -18.94
CA ARG A 406 7.91 20.19 -18.57
C ARG A 406 7.55 19.09 -17.56
N GLY A 407 6.30 19.03 -17.11
CA GLY A 407 5.83 18.07 -16.10
C GLY A 407 6.08 16.60 -16.46
N GLU A 408 5.84 15.71 -15.48
CA GLU A 408 5.90 14.26 -15.68
C GLU A 408 4.89 13.85 -16.76
N ARG A 409 5.39 13.21 -17.82
CA ARG A 409 4.58 12.78 -18.97
C ARG A 409 4.23 11.31 -18.80
N PHE A 410 3.04 10.94 -19.23
CA PHE A 410 2.66 9.54 -19.30
C PHE A 410 3.54 8.81 -20.33
N THR A 411 4.22 7.74 -19.91
CA THR A 411 5.05 6.89 -20.79
C THR A 411 4.44 5.50 -20.93
N GLY A 412 4.20 5.07 -22.17
CA GLY A 412 3.63 3.76 -22.49
C GLY A 412 4.60 2.59 -22.46
N SER A 413 5.92 2.80 -22.35
CA SER A 413 6.93 1.75 -22.51
C SER A 413 6.88 0.64 -21.46
N SER A 414 6.37 0.92 -20.27
CA SER A 414 6.20 -0.04 -19.18
C SER A 414 4.82 -0.72 -19.17
N TRP A 415 4.01 -0.48 -20.20
CA TRP A 415 2.65 -1.01 -20.31
C TRP A 415 2.58 -2.10 -21.37
N HIS A 416 1.88 -3.18 -21.03
CA HIS A 416 1.70 -4.35 -21.86
C HIS A 416 0.21 -4.64 -22.03
N PRO A 417 -0.22 -5.21 -23.16
CA PRO A 417 -1.61 -5.64 -23.33
C PRO A 417 -1.94 -6.80 -22.39
N PHE A 418 -3.13 -6.79 -21.79
CA PHE A 418 -3.63 -7.91 -20.99
C PHE A 418 -4.31 -8.96 -21.89
N ASP A 419 -3.49 -9.69 -22.66
CA ASP A 419 -3.92 -10.80 -23.52
C ASP A 419 -2.78 -11.82 -23.69
N ASP A 420 -3.04 -12.91 -24.42
CA ASP A 420 -2.08 -14.00 -24.65
C ASP A 420 -0.80 -13.54 -25.39
N SER A 421 -0.77 -12.32 -25.96
CA SER A 421 0.45 -11.81 -26.62
C SER A 421 1.53 -11.35 -25.64
N SER A 422 1.18 -11.15 -24.37
CA SER A 422 2.12 -10.70 -23.36
C SER A 422 2.67 -11.84 -22.52
N VAL A 423 4.00 -11.88 -22.34
CA VAL A 423 4.70 -12.78 -21.40
C VAL A 423 4.36 -12.54 -19.92
N TYR A 424 3.50 -11.57 -19.63
CA TYR A 424 3.04 -11.22 -18.29
C TYR A 424 1.54 -11.48 -18.07
N PHE A 425 0.90 -12.18 -19.02
CA PHE A 425 -0.54 -12.46 -18.98
C PHE A 425 -0.94 -13.17 -17.69
N ASP A 426 -0.14 -14.13 -17.22
CA ASP A 426 -0.39 -14.86 -15.98
C ASP A 426 -0.34 -13.96 -14.74
N GLU A 427 0.54 -12.95 -14.69
CA GLU A 427 0.56 -11.98 -13.61
C GLU A 427 -0.70 -11.12 -13.59
N GLY A 428 -1.17 -10.69 -14.76
CA GLY A 428 -2.49 -10.08 -14.94
C GLY A 428 -3.60 -10.96 -14.39
N MET A 429 -3.62 -12.22 -14.83
CA MET A 429 -4.64 -13.19 -14.45
C MET A 429 -4.60 -13.49 -12.95
N LYS A 430 -3.41 -13.62 -12.34
CA LYS A 430 -3.24 -13.82 -10.90
C LYS A 430 -3.83 -12.66 -10.09
N LYS A 431 -3.65 -11.40 -10.53
CA LYS A 431 -4.25 -10.25 -9.85
C LYS A 431 -5.78 -10.26 -9.96
N VAL A 432 -6.30 -10.44 -11.16
CA VAL A 432 -7.76 -10.53 -11.41
C VAL A 432 -8.38 -11.67 -10.59
N GLN A 433 -7.77 -12.86 -10.61
CA GLN A 433 -8.21 -13.99 -9.80
C GLN A 433 -8.11 -13.71 -8.30
N GLY A 434 -7.10 -12.95 -7.86
CA GLY A 434 -6.97 -12.49 -6.48
C GLY A 434 -8.13 -11.59 -6.06
N GLU A 435 -8.49 -10.60 -6.87
CA GLU A 435 -9.63 -9.71 -6.63
C GLU A 435 -10.96 -10.48 -6.62
N ILE A 436 -11.18 -11.35 -7.61
CA ILE A 436 -12.35 -12.24 -7.67
C ILE A 436 -12.41 -13.14 -6.42
N LYS A 437 -11.27 -13.66 -5.96
CA LYS A 437 -11.19 -14.51 -4.77
C LYS A 437 -11.59 -13.76 -3.50
N GLU A 438 -11.21 -12.49 -3.36
CA GLU A 438 -11.68 -11.69 -2.22
C GLU A 438 -13.20 -11.55 -2.22
N TYR A 439 -13.83 -11.25 -3.36
CA TYR A 439 -15.29 -11.21 -3.47
C TYR A 439 -15.96 -12.58 -3.24
N ASN A 440 -15.33 -13.66 -3.72
CA ASN A 440 -15.83 -15.01 -3.47
C ASN A 440 -15.79 -15.38 -1.99
N ARG A 441 -14.81 -14.91 -1.21
CA ARG A 441 -14.79 -15.10 0.25
C ARG A 441 -16.01 -14.49 0.92
N ILE A 442 -16.45 -13.32 0.45
CA ILE A 442 -17.68 -12.66 0.91
C ILE A 442 -18.89 -13.54 0.60
N ALA A 443 -18.97 -14.08 -0.63
CA ALA A 443 -20.03 -15.00 -1.01
C ALA A 443 -20.05 -16.28 -0.13
N MET A 444 -18.88 -16.79 0.28
CA MET A 444 -18.78 -17.94 1.18
C MET A 444 -19.31 -17.63 2.59
N VAL A 445 -19.03 -16.45 3.13
CA VAL A 445 -19.60 -15.97 4.41
C VAL A 445 -21.12 -15.91 4.31
N ILE A 446 -21.65 -15.29 3.24
CA ILE A 446 -23.10 -15.17 3.02
C ILE A 446 -23.76 -16.54 2.87
N GLN A 447 -23.15 -17.45 2.11
CA GLN A 447 -23.64 -18.83 1.99
C GLN A 447 -23.68 -19.51 3.36
N GLY A 448 -22.61 -19.36 4.16
CA GLY A 448 -22.56 -19.86 5.54
C GLY A 448 -23.71 -19.30 6.39
N LEU A 449 -24.01 -18.00 6.28
CA LEU A 449 -25.12 -17.37 7.00
C LEU A 449 -26.49 -17.97 6.64
N PHE A 450 -26.73 -18.27 5.35
CA PHE A 450 -27.94 -18.97 4.91
C PHE A 450 -28.00 -20.41 5.42
N ASP A 451 -26.90 -21.16 5.40
CA ASP A 451 -26.95 -22.60 5.65
C ASP A 451 -26.93 -22.97 7.14
N ARG A 452 -26.21 -22.21 7.98
CA ARG A 452 -25.95 -22.61 9.39
C ARG A 452 -26.52 -21.67 10.44
N THR A 453 -26.98 -20.48 10.07
CA THR A 453 -27.41 -19.47 11.06
C THR A 453 -28.90 -19.17 10.95
N THR A 454 -29.49 -18.74 12.06
CA THR A 454 -30.90 -18.32 12.11
C THR A 454 -31.10 -16.88 11.64
N THR A 455 -30.03 -16.15 11.32
CA THR A 455 -30.07 -14.70 11.02
C THR A 455 -30.93 -14.34 9.81
N LEU A 456 -31.06 -15.26 8.84
CA LEU A 456 -31.82 -15.07 7.60
C LEU A 456 -33.10 -15.91 7.53
N HIS A 457 -33.40 -16.73 8.56
CA HIS A 457 -34.59 -17.56 8.57
C HIS A 457 -35.88 -16.71 8.66
N PRO A 458 -36.96 -17.09 7.97
CA PRO A 458 -37.10 -18.22 7.05
C PRO A 458 -36.64 -17.89 5.62
N HIS A 459 -36.02 -18.84 4.93
CA HIS A 459 -35.73 -18.76 3.49
C HIS A 459 -35.81 -20.15 2.84
N SER A 460 -35.77 -20.20 1.51
CA SER A 460 -35.60 -21.45 0.75
C SER A 460 -34.11 -21.82 0.67
N PRO A 461 -33.74 -23.09 0.45
CA PRO A 461 -32.33 -23.48 0.29
C PRO A 461 -31.66 -22.68 -0.83
N VAL A 462 -30.53 -22.05 -0.53
CA VAL A 462 -29.80 -21.16 -1.45
C VAL A 462 -28.50 -21.84 -1.88
N LYS A 463 -28.14 -21.72 -3.16
CA LYS A 463 -26.84 -22.11 -3.70
C LYS A 463 -26.25 -20.92 -4.44
N MET A 464 -25.39 -20.16 -3.77
CA MET A 464 -24.84 -18.91 -4.30
C MET A 464 -24.02 -19.08 -5.59
N TRP A 465 -23.46 -20.27 -5.83
CA TRP A 465 -22.70 -20.59 -7.05
C TRP A 465 -23.59 -20.97 -8.25
N GLN A 466 -24.90 -21.13 -8.07
CA GLN A 466 -25.84 -21.39 -9.16
C GLN A 466 -26.57 -20.09 -9.53
N PRO A 467 -26.41 -19.54 -10.76
CA PRO A 467 -26.97 -18.24 -11.13
C PRO A 467 -28.49 -18.11 -10.91
N ALA A 468 -29.25 -19.18 -11.17
CA ALA A 468 -30.69 -19.20 -10.95
C ALA A 468 -31.06 -19.12 -9.47
N SER A 469 -30.34 -19.86 -8.61
CA SER A 469 -30.58 -19.84 -7.15
C SER A 469 -30.15 -18.50 -6.55
N PHE A 470 -28.98 -17.98 -6.96
CA PHE A 470 -28.50 -16.66 -6.58
C PHE A 470 -29.52 -15.57 -6.90
N SER A 471 -30.00 -15.49 -8.14
CA SER A 471 -30.97 -14.46 -8.57
C SER A 471 -32.33 -14.57 -7.87
N SER A 472 -32.69 -15.77 -7.40
CA SER A 472 -33.93 -16.01 -6.66
C SER A 472 -33.84 -15.56 -5.20
N ALA A 473 -32.66 -15.63 -4.58
CA ALA A 473 -32.46 -15.42 -3.15
C ALA A 473 -31.75 -14.11 -2.80
N VAL A 474 -30.93 -13.57 -3.71
CA VAL A 474 -30.06 -12.41 -3.49
C VAL A 474 -30.28 -11.37 -4.58
N GLU A 475 -30.27 -10.11 -4.17
CA GLU A 475 -30.32 -8.95 -5.06
C GLU A 475 -29.16 -8.00 -4.69
N LEU A 476 -28.35 -7.62 -5.68
CA LEU A 476 -27.20 -6.73 -5.49
C LEU A 476 -27.64 -5.28 -5.73
N ILE A 477 -27.47 -4.42 -4.72
CA ILE A 477 -27.82 -3.01 -4.79
C ILE A 477 -26.56 -2.19 -5.05
N TYR A 478 -26.45 -1.66 -6.27
CA TYR A 478 -25.34 -0.83 -6.72
C TYR A 478 -25.58 0.64 -6.32
N ASP A 479 -24.92 1.11 -5.27
CA ASP A 479 -25.07 2.45 -4.71
C ASP A 479 -23.83 3.35 -4.89
N SER A 480 -22.69 2.78 -5.32
CA SER A 480 -21.42 3.50 -5.47
C SER A 480 -21.38 4.48 -6.65
N SER A 481 -21.79 4.05 -7.86
CA SER A 481 -21.64 4.82 -9.10
C SER A 481 -22.90 5.59 -9.55
N MET A 482 -24.02 5.44 -8.85
CA MET A 482 -25.29 6.11 -9.20
C MET A 482 -25.55 7.44 -8.49
N VAL A 483 -24.61 7.95 -7.68
CA VAL A 483 -24.76 9.28 -7.07
C VAL A 483 -24.35 10.36 -8.09
N LEU A 484 -25.26 10.67 -9.02
CA LEU A 484 -25.15 11.90 -9.80
C LEU A 484 -25.33 13.09 -8.85
N HIS A 485 -24.23 13.76 -8.53
CA HIS A 485 -24.27 14.98 -7.72
C HIS A 485 -24.68 16.17 -8.59
N TYR A 486 -25.78 16.83 -8.25
CA TYR A 486 -26.19 18.07 -8.91
C TYR A 486 -25.48 19.28 -8.28
N GLY A 487 -24.64 19.97 -9.05
CA GLY A 487 -23.95 21.19 -8.65
C GLY A 487 -22.56 20.98 -8.02
N ASP A 488 -21.92 22.11 -7.71
CA ASP A 488 -20.59 22.14 -7.09
C ASP A 488 -20.62 21.53 -5.70
N ALA A 489 -19.49 20.94 -5.28
CA ALA A 489 -19.35 20.41 -3.92
C ALA A 489 -19.50 21.55 -2.90
N PRO A 490 -20.18 21.33 -1.76
CA PRO A 490 -20.28 22.34 -0.71
C PRO A 490 -18.89 22.76 -0.21
N ASP A 491 -18.54 24.04 -0.37
CA ASP A 491 -17.27 24.57 0.10
C ASP A 491 -17.35 24.95 1.59
N ILE A 492 -16.72 24.14 2.44
CA ILE A 492 -16.65 24.35 3.89
C ILE A 492 -15.82 25.59 4.21
N GLN A 493 -14.71 25.82 3.50
CA GLN A 493 -13.85 26.96 3.79
C GLN A 493 -14.54 28.26 3.41
N GLY A 494 -15.18 28.31 2.24
CA GLY A 494 -16.01 29.45 1.82
C GLY A 494 -17.15 29.74 2.81
N TYR A 495 -17.74 28.70 3.42
CA TYR A 495 -18.74 28.87 4.47
C TYR A 495 -18.16 29.44 5.77
N ILE A 496 -17.02 28.93 6.24
CA ILE A 496 -16.30 29.46 7.40
C ILE A 496 -15.97 30.94 7.18
N ASP A 497 -15.47 31.30 6.01
CA ASP A 497 -15.11 32.67 5.66
C ASP A 497 -16.35 33.59 5.65
N ALA A 498 -17.49 33.10 5.16
CA ALA A 498 -18.75 33.84 5.20
C ALA A 498 -19.29 34.06 6.63
N CYS A 499 -19.13 33.09 7.54
CA CYS A 499 -19.45 33.24 8.96
C CYS A 499 -18.49 34.20 9.66
N ASN A 500 -17.19 34.09 9.38
CA ASN A 500 -16.14 34.95 9.92
C ASN A 500 -16.23 36.39 9.40
N ALA A 501 -16.79 36.62 8.22
CA ALA A 501 -17.06 37.97 7.72
C ALA A 501 -18.08 38.74 8.58
N LYS A 502 -18.94 38.02 9.32
CA LYS A 502 -19.97 38.60 10.22
C LYS A 502 -19.48 38.80 11.66
N THR A 503 -18.18 38.69 11.90
CA THR A 503 -17.59 38.78 13.25
C THR A 503 -17.71 40.18 13.84
N THR A 504 -18.28 40.26 15.04
CA THR A 504 -18.37 41.45 15.91
C THR A 504 -17.58 41.23 17.20
N ALA A 505 -17.39 42.27 18.02
CA ALA A 505 -16.67 42.16 19.30
C ALA A 505 -17.31 41.15 20.28
N ASP A 506 -18.64 40.99 20.23
CA ASP A 506 -19.40 40.08 21.11
C ASP A 506 -19.55 38.66 20.54
N SER A 507 -18.94 38.38 19.38
CA SER A 507 -19.05 37.07 18.75
C SER A 507 -18.34 35.98 19.57
N VAL A 508 -18.96 34.81 19.62
CA VAL A 508 -18.41 33.58 20.21
C VAL A 508 -17.60 32.84 19.14
N MET A 509 -16.41 32.40 19.51
CA MET A 509 -15.46 31.75 18.61
C MET A 509 -15.19 30.31 19.03
N PHE A 510 -14.88 29.49 18.02
CA PHE A 510 -14.30 28.16 18.14
C PHE A 510 -12.90 28.14 17.50
N GLY A 511 -11.98 27.32 18.01
CA GLY A 511 -10.62 27.13 17.47
C GLY A 511 -9.49 27.69 18.33
N GLN A 512 -9.78 28.63 19.23
CA GLN A 512 -8.81 29.22 20.15
C GLN A 512 -8.12 28.20 21.07
N GLU A 513 -8.86 27.17 21.51
CA GLU A 513 -8.33 26.09 22.33
C GLU A 513 -7.30 25.24 21.56
N LEU A 514 -7.60 24.90 20.30
CA LEU A 514 -6.67 24.13 19.46
C LEU A 514 -5.35 24.86 19.27
N VAL A 515 -5.41 26.16 18.96
CA VAL A 515 -4.21 27.00 18.81
C VAL A 515 -3.44 27.12 20.13
N TRP A 516 -4.13 27.16 21.27
CA TRP A 516 -3.49 27.14 22.58
C TRP A 516 -2.78 25.81 22.85
N LEU A 517 -3.44 24.67 22.62
CA LEU A 517 -2.87 23.34 22.80
C LEU A 517 -1.63 23.11 21.93
N GLU A 518 -1.65 23.58 20.68
CA GLU A 518 -0.50 23.51 19.76
C GLU A 518 0.67 24.38 20.27
N LYS A 519 0.40 25.61 20.70
CA LYS A 519 1.44 26.50 21.25
C LYS A 519 2.06 25.95 22.53
N GLU A 520 1.25 25.38 23.42
CA GLU A 520 1.74 24.74 24.64
C GLU A 520 2.55 23.48 24.33
N ALA A 521 2.14 22.68 23.35
CA ALA A 521 2.90 21.53 22.88
C ALA A 521 4.26 21.95 22.31
N GLU A 522 4.31 22.97 21.45
CA GLU A 522 5.56 23.53 20.93
C GLU A 522 6.48 24.03 22.05
N ARG A 523 5.91 24.70 23.06
CA ARG A 523 6.66 25.19 24.23
C ARG A 523 7.28 24.03 25.02
N VAL A 524 6.52 22.98 25.30
CA VAL A 524 6.99 21.80 26.03
C VAL A 524 7.99 21.00 25.20
N ASN A 525 7.75 20.80 23.91
CA ASN A 525 8.66 20.10 23.01
C ASN A 525 9.99 20.85 22.90
N ARG A 526 9.97 22.17 22.80
CA ARG A 526 11.19 23.01 22.80
C ARG A 526 11.94 22.85 24.11
N SER A 527 11.25 22.98 25.25
CA SER A 527 11.86 22.80 26.57
C SER A 527 12.48 21.40 26.74
N THR A 528 11.87 20.36 26.18
CA THR A 528 12.35 18.97 26.27
C THR A 528 13.51 18.73 25.32
N ARG A 529 13.43 19.27 24.10
CA ARG A 529 14.50 19.19 23.10
C ARG A 529 15.77 19.85 23.59
N ASP A 530 15.66 21.02 24.20
CA ASP A 530 16.78 21.84 24.64
C ASP A 530 17.34 21.36 26.01
N ASN A 531 16.64 20.46 26.70
CA ASN A 531 17.12 19.85 27.95
C ASN A 531 18.05 18.66 27.67
N TRP A 532 19.36 18.91 27.79
CA TRP A 532 20.41 17.90 27.61
C TRP A 532 20.36 16.76 28.65
N ARG A 533 19.66 16.94 29.78
CA ARG A 533 19.52 15.90 30.82
C ARG A 533 18.50 14.82 30.46
N ILE A 534 17.72 15.02 29.39
CA ILE A 534 16.75 14.05 28.90
C ILE A 534 17.37 13.29 27.72
N PRO A 535 17.64 11.97 27.87
CA PRO A 535 18.10 11.12 26.77
C PRO A 535 17.20 11.21 25.54
N SER A 536 17.75 11.11 24.33
CA SER A 536 17.01 11.30 23.08
C SER A 536 15.83 10.33 22.91
N ASP A 537 15.98 9.11 23.42
CA ASP A 537 14.97 8.05 23.47
C ASP A 537 13.82 8.35 24.44
N LYS A 538 14.00 9.32 25.35
CA LYS A 538 12.99 9.76 26.33
C LYS A 538 12.41 11.14 26.02
N LYS A 539 12.74 11.73 24.87
CA LYS A 539 12.14 13.01 24.44
C LYS A 539 10.76 12.76 23.84
N TYR A 540 9.76 13.43 24.40
CA TYR A 540 8.39 13.40 23.89
C TYR A 540 8.16 14.53 22.89
N TYR A 541 7.39 14.23 21.85
CA TYR A 541 6.93 15.21 20.86
C TYR A 541 5.40 15.24 20.86
N TYR A 542 4.83 16.18 21.61
CA TYR A 542 3.40 16.42 21.65
C TYR A 542 2.96 17.21 20.41
N LYS A 543 1.87 16.81 19.75
CA LYS A 543 1.21 17.66 18.74
C LYS A 543 0.27 18.68 19.40
N LYS A 544 -0.42 18.24 20.46
CA LYS A 544 -1.31 19.03 21.31
C LYS A 544 -1.01 18.72 22.77
N TYR A 545 -1.01 19.72 23.64
CA TYR A 545 -0.71 19.54 25.05
C TYR A 545 -1.51 20.49 25.93
N ALA A 546 -2.30 19.93 26.85
CA ALA A 546 -2.98 20.67 27.90
C ALA A 546 -2.19 20.52 29.22
N PRO A 547 -1.66 21.61 29.81
CA PRO A 547 -1.00 21.54 31.10
C PRO A 547 -1.98 21.09 32.21
N PRO A 548 -1.58 20.16 33.10
CA PRO A 548 -2.44 19.74 34.20
C PRO A 548 -2.87 20.91 35.09
N GLY A 549 -4.18 21.12 35.24
CA GLY A 549 -4.78 22.20 36.03
C GLY A 549 -5.02 23.51 35.28
N ASP A 550 -4.60 23.63 34.01
CA ASP A 550 -4.92 24.77 33.14
C ASP A 550 -6.05 24.35 32.18
N GLN A 551 -7.25 24.92 32.34
CA GLN A 551 -8.41 24.60 31.51
C GLN A 551 -8.37 25.30 30.14
N GLY A 552 -7.39 26.19 29.93
CA GLY A 552 -7.27 26.94 28.68
C GLY A 552 -8.39 27.96 28.46
N PRO A 553 -8.49 28.52 27.24
CA PRO A 553 -9.53 29.47 26.87
C PRO A 553 -10.92 28.84 26.72
N GLY A 554 -11.07 27.52 26.89
CA GLY A 554 -12.31 26.77 26.69
C GLY A 554 -12.61 26.47 25.21
N ARG A 555 -13.45 25.45 24.99
CA ARG A 555 -13.82 24.92 23.66
C ARG A 555 -14.51 25.95 22.76
N ILE A 556 -15.38 26.76 23.36
CA ILE A 556 -15.95 27.97 22.76
C ILE A 556 -15.76 29.14 23.73
N ALA A 557 -15.42 30.32 23.20
CA ALA A 557 -15.09 31.46 24.03
C ALA A 557 -15.54 32.77 23.38
N LYS A 558 -15.97 33.72 24.21
CA LYS A 558 -16.10 35.11 23.78
C LYS A 558 -14.73 35.78 23.75
N MET A 559 -14.56 36.70 22.81
CA MET A 559 -13.31 37.44 22.68
C MET A 559 -13.20 38.47 23.80
N GLY A 560 -12.05 38.53 24.47
CA GLY A 560 -11.74 39.62 25.41
C GLY A 560 -11.34 40.91 24.68
N SER A 561 -10.73 40.79 23.49
CA SER A 561 -10.44 41.92 22.61
C SER A 561 -10.46 41.50 21.15
N TRP A 562 -11.07 42.33 20.29
CA TRP A 562 -11.15 42.11 18.84
C TRP A 562 -10.52 43.28 18.08
N LYS A 563 -9.58 42.98 17.17
CA LYS A 563 -8.90 43.97 16.31
C LYS A 563 -9.25 43.74 14.84
N PRO A 564 -10.28 44.43 14.30
CA PRO A 564 -10.79 44.18 12.95
C PRO A 564 -9.76 44.39 11.83
N ARG A 565 -8.95 45.45 11.92
CA ARG A 565 -7.96 45.80 10.88
C ARG A 565 -6.88 44.73 10.70
N SER A 566 -6.45 44.11 11.80
CA SER A 566 -5.45 43.04 11.77
C SER A 566 -6.07 41.64 11.74
N LYS A 567 -7.41 41.52 11.80
CA LYS A 567 -8.16 40.26 11.89
C LYS A 567 -7.65 39.33 13.01
N VAL A 568 -7.49 39.88 14.21
CA VAL A 568 -6.92 39.14 15.35
C VAL A 568 -7.81 39.28 16.59
N ALA A 569 -8.09 38.15 17.23
CA ALA A 569 -8.84 38.05 18.48
C ALA A 569 -7.90 37.68 19.64
N THR A 570 -8.20 38.20 20.82
CA THR A 570 -7.49 37.86 22.06
C THR A 570 -8.48 37.28 23.06
N PHE A 571 -8.12 36.14 23.63
CA PHE A 571 -8.88 35.42 24.65
C PHE A 571 -8.08 35.43 25.94
N ASN A 572 -8.75 35.64 27.07
CA ASN A 572 -8.16 35.71 28.39
C ASN A 572 -8.89 34.75 29.35
N TRP A 573 -8.13 34.08 30.21
CA TRP A 573 -8.67 33.16 31.23
C TRP A 573 -7.74 33.09 32.42
N GLN A 574 -8.25 32.57 33.53
CA GLN A 574 -7.48 32.37 34.75
C GLN A 574 -6.98 30.93 34.86
N ARG A 575 -5.72 30.79 35.28
CA ARG A 575 -5.16 29.48 35.65
C ARG A 575 -4.59 29.49 37.06
N PRO A 576 -4.63 28.37 37.80
CA PRO A 576 -4.01 28.27 39.11
C PRO A 576 -2.47 28.29 38.97
N ARG A 577 -1.80 29.00 39.88
CA ARG A 577 -0.33 28.97 39.96
C ARG A 577 0.16 27.65 40.56
N LEU A 578 1.00 26.90 39.84
CA LEU A 578 1.61 25.66 40.34
C LEU A 578 2.58 25.96 41.52
N LYS A 579 2.23 25.42 42.70
CA LYS A 579 2.82 25.45 44.07
C LYS A 579 4.17 26.18 44.33
N TYR A 580 4.13 27.16 45.25
CA TYR A 580 4.95 27.30 46.49
C TYR A 580 4.48 28.47 47.39
N VAL A 581 3.22 28.91 47.29
CA VAL A 581 2.68 30.01 48.11
C VAL A 581 1.36 29.56 48.72
N CYS A 582 1.22 29.73 50.03
CA CYS A 582 -0.03 29.54 50.76
C CYS A 582 -1.07 30.54 50.22
N GLY A 583 -2.08 30.03 49.50
CA GLY A 583 -3.16 30.81 48.89
C GLY A 583 -3.45 30.42 47.44
N SER A 584 -4.72 30.33 47.07
CA SER A 584 -5.19 30.07 45.71
C SER A 584 -4.97 31.30 44.81
N VAL A 585 -3.73 31.54 44.40
CA VAL A 585 -3.39 32.65 43.49
C VAL A 585 -3.61 32.21 42.04
N PHE A 586 -4.54 32.86 41.36
CA PHE A 586 -4.79 32.70 39.94
C PHE A 586 -3.90 33.66 39.13
N LEU A 587 -3.49 33.23 37.94
CA LEU A 587 -2.76 34.04 36.98
C LEU A 587 -3.65 34.31 35.77
N ASP A 588 -3.71 35.56 35.35
CA ASP A 588 -4.39 35.95 34.12
C ASP A 588 -3.50 35.61 32.92
N VAL A 589 -4.00 34.76 32.05
CA VAL A 589 -3.32 34.31 30.84
C VAL A 589 -4.10 34.79 29.64
N LYS A 590 -3.38 35.12 28.56
CA LYS A 590 -3.98 35.54 27.29
C LYS A 590 -3.36 34.81 26.11
N ILE A 591 -4.17 34.54 25.10
CA ILE A 591 -3.73 34.06 23.80
C ILE A 591 -4.29 34.93 22.70
N THR A 592 -3.43 35.24 21.74
CA THR A 592 -3.78 35.99 20.54
C THR A 592 -3.83 35.02 19.35
N VAL A 593 -4.97 35.01 18.65
CA VAL A 593 -5.29 34.07 17.59
C VAL A 593 -5.78 34.84 16.35
N PRO A 594 -5.24 34.57 15.16
CA PRO A 594 -5.72 35.16 13.91
C PRO A 594 -7.06 34.54 13.47
N LEU A 595 -7.89 35.32 12.76
CA LEU A 595 -9.26 34.94 12.38
C LEU A 595 -9.33 33.72 11.45
N ASP A 596 -8.31 33.49 10.64
CA ASP A 596 -8.19 32.32 9.74
C ASP A 596 -8.14 30.98 10.51
N LYS A 597 -7.79 31.01 11.79
CA LYS A 597 -7.79 29.84 12.70
C LYS A 597 -9.01 29.78 13.61
N LEU A 598 -9.97 30.70 13.44
CA LEU A 598 -11.17 30.78 14.26
C LEU A 598 -12.41 30.54 13.42
N PHE A 599 -13.48 30.12 14.08
CA PHE A 599 -14.80 30.01 13.48
C PHE A 599 -15.82 30.76 14.33
N ASN A 600 -16.55 31.66 13.68
CA ASN A 600 -17.61 32.44 14.30
C ASN A 600 -18.87 31.60 14.53
N VAL A 601 -18.97 31.04 15.74
CA VAL A 601 -20.09 30.22 16.20
C VAL A 601 -21.38 31.04 16.28
N SER A 602 -21.30 32.34 16.61
CA SER A 602 -22.48 33.20 16.69
C SER A 602 -23.18 33.41 15.34
N ALA A 603 -22.45 33.28 14.23
CA ALA A 603 -22.99 33.46 12.87
C ALA A 603 -23.56 32.17 12.25
N TYR A 604 -23.41 31.03 12.92
CA TYR A 604 -23.92 29.72 12.50
C TYR A 604 -25.44 29.63 12.67
N GLN A 605 -26.16 28.99 11.73
CA GLN A 605 -27.58 28.69 11.88
C GLN A 605 -27.81 27.21 12.21
N LEU A 606 -28.77 26.94 13.10
CA LEU A 606 -29.13 25.57 13.51
C LEU A 606 -29.41 24.68 12.29
N GLY A 607 -28.68 23.57 12.19
CA GLY A 607 -28.78 22.63 11.09
C GLY A 607 -27.89 22.90 9.85
N ASP A 608 -27.07 23.96 9.83
CA ASP A 608 -26.16 24.24 8.71
C ASP A 608 -25.18 23.08 8.43
N PHE A 609 -24.79 22.32 9.46
CA PHE A 609 -23.95 21.12 9.29
C PHE A 609 -24.55 20.08 8.33
N LYS A 610 -25.89 20.01 8.21
CA LYS A 610 -26.57 19.04 7.34
C LYS A 610 -26.25 19.26 5.87
N ARG A 611 -25.92 20.50 5.47
CA ARG A 611 -25.57 20.86 4.09
C ARG A 611 -24.27 20.20 3.64
N PHE A 612 -23.31 20.08 4.55
CA PHE A 612 -22.01 19.42 4.32
C PHE A 612 -22.08 17.92 4.60
N PHE A 613 -22.95 17.50 5.53
CA PHE A 613 -23.06 16.07 5.84
C PHE A 613 -23.87 15.30 4.78
N ALA A 614 -24.92 15.91 4.22
CA ALA A 614 -25.80 15.25 3.25
C ALA A 614 -25.11 14.94 1.91
N ASP A 615 -24.05 15.66 1.56
CA ASP A 615 -23.25 15.38 0.37
C ASP A 615 -22.12 14.38 0.69
N PRO A 616 -22.11 13.19 0.07
CA PRO A 616 -21.04 12.20 0.23
C PRO A 616 -19.62 12.75 0.02
N ARG A 617 -19.43 13.75 -0.84
CA ARG A 617 -18.10 14.32 -1.17
C ARG A 617 -17.46 15.05 0.01
N THR A 618 -18.26 15.76 0.80
CA THR A 618 -17.80 16.49 1.99
C THR A 618 -17.91 15.67 3.26
N ARG A 619 -18.75 14.62 3.23
CA ARG A 619 -18.91 13.66 4.31
C ARG A 619 -17.60 12.97 4.67
N GLU A 620 -16.75 12.61 3.72
CA GLU A 620 -15.46 11.95 4.01
C GLU A 620 -14.53 12.82 4.85
N GLN A 621 -14.64 14.14 4.73
CA GLN A 621 -13.81 15.10 5.46
C GLN A 621 -14.39 15.48 6.83
N TYR A 622 -15.46 14.82 7.29
CA TYR A 622 -16.20 15.27 8.48
C TYR A 622 -15.35 15.39 9.74
N LEU A 623 -14.33 14.55 9.94
CA LEU A 623 -13.47 14.64 11.12
C LEU A 623 -12.76 16.00 11.24
N SER A 624 -12.52 16.68 10.12
CA SER A 624 -11.87 17.99 10.10
C SER A 624 -12.80 19.13 10.58
N TRP A 625 -14.08 19.09 10.22
CA TRP A 625 -15.02 20.19 10.44
C TRP A 625 -16.13 19.89 11.45
N ALA A 626 -16.43 18.62 11.73
CA ALA A 626 -17.50 18.22 12.63
C ALA A 626 -17.31 18.76 14.05
N PRO A 627 -16.12 18.69 14.69
CA PRO A 627 -15.94 19.26 16.03
C PRO A 627 -16.34 20.73 16.11
N MET A 628 -16.10 21.49 15.04
CA MET A 628 -16.42 22.91 14.93
C MET A 628 -17.93 23.15 14.75
N LEU A 629 -18.55 22.57 13.72
CA LEU A 629 -19.97 22.80 13.43
C LEU A 629 -20.89 22.23 14.52
N LEU A 630 -20.51 21.10 15.11
CA LEU A 630 -21.27 20.45 16.17
C LEU A 630 -21.17 21.21 17.50
N SER A 631 -19.99 21.78 17.82
CA SER A 631 -19.87 22.68 18.97
C SER A 631 -20.71 23.95 18.79
N ALA A 632 -20.87 24.41 17.54
CA ALA A 632 -21.75 25.54 17.23
C ALA A 632 -23.23 25.18 17.40
N GLU A 633 -23.64 24.00 16.94
CA GLU A 633 -24.99 23.47 17.17
C GLU A 633 -25.31 23.37 18.67
N ASP A 634 -24.39 22.84 19.50
CA ASP A 634 -24.57 22.73 20.95
C ASP A 634 -24.66 24.08 21.66
N TYR A 635 -23.93 25.09 21.15
CA TYR A 635 -24.03 26.45 21.65
C TYR A 635 -25.43 27.03 21.41
N HIS A 636 -25.95 26.94 20.18
CA HIS A 636 -27.28 27.46 19.84
C HIS A 636 -28.42 26.68 20.52
N ARG A 637 -28.20 25.41 20.87
CA ARG A 637 -29.12 24.60 21.70
C ARG A 637 -28.99 24.84 23.20
N GLY A 638 -27.98 25.58 23.65
CA GLY A 638 -27.72 25.89 25.06
C GLY A 638 -27.06 24.76 25.86
N HIS A 639 -26.58 23.70 25.20
CA HIS A 639 -25.85 22.61 25.85
C HIS A 639 -24.40 23.00 26.17
N LEU A 640 -23.81 23.88 25.36
CA LEU A 640 -22.44 24.36 25.53
C LEU A 640 -22.42 25.84 25.88
N LYS A 641 -21.88 26.19 27.06
CA LYS A 641 -21.75 27.58 27.50
C LYS A 641 -20.39 28.16 27.07
N PRO A 642 -20.34 29.38 26.51
CA PRO A 642 -19.09 30.01 26.16
C PRO A 642 -18.30 30.41 27.40
N GLN A 643 -16.98 30.27 27.33
CA GLN A 643 -16.09 30.89 28.30
C GLN A 643 -16.19 32.41 28.15
N GLU A 644 -16.56 33.09 29.23
CA GLU A 644 -16.63 34.56 29.28
C GLU A 644 -15.22 35.14 29.44
N PRO A 645 -14.92 36.31 28.84
CA PRO A 645 -13.65 36.98 29.03
C PRO A 645 -13.52 37.43 30.49
N LEU A 646 -12.28 37.49 30.98
CA LEU A 646 -12.01 38.15 32.26
C LEU A 646 -12.39 39.63 32.12
N SER A 647 -13.29 40.10 33.00
CA SER A 647 -13.63 41.51 33.12
C SER A 647 -12.37 42.31 33.48
N GLU A 648 -12.04 43.30 32.66
CA GLU A 648 -10.97 44.28 32.96
C GLU A 648 -11.25 45.09 34.23
#